data_AF-A0A7G8WSN8-F1
#
_entry.id   AF-A0A7G8WSN8-F1
#
_cell.length_a   1.000
_cell.length_b   1.000
_cell.length_c   1.000
_cell.angle_alpha   90.00
_cell.angle_beta   90.00
_cell.angle_gamma   90.00
#
_symmetry.space_group_name_H-M   'P 1'
#
loop_
_entity.id
_entity.type
_entity.pdbx_description
1 polymer ?
#
loop_
_entity_poly.entity_id
_entity_poly.type
_entity_poly.pdbx_seq_one_letter_code
_entity_poly.pdbx_strand_id
1 'polypeptide(L)'
;MPNALILVVLALALVAALAALIAILKRQNSTPTLDENAIRRLLTETIDASAQRESAQRESTGQHASPSTSAAGDAGPPLAAPSAGPTEDDRLALNLIRQEAAAAAAEIRHVASEAADSVRERSLVDAARLRAEARTEADKTLEAARAEAAQLRAGLQTERQRLAQEALDGLAAERSDLQEAQQRLRGTAAVLADEQKVLADEQERIRAERQELGRSRSAVDSREGDLRRQSADLATRATEVDARAQEIDQQMVLHQAELTRISGLTIPAARAELLASQEQAVRRDAAFMIRRVESEAEATAKTRAREIVSEAVQRVASDQTAQSVVSVVHLPADEVKGRIIGREGRNIRAFETITGVNVIIDDTPEAVLLSCFDPVRREVGRITLQMLIDDGRIHPHRIEEAFERAGDEVDALCRRAAEDAMLDVGISDLHPELVNLVGRLKYRTSYGQNVLGHMVETSHIARIMASEMGIDPEILARGAFLHDIGKALTHEAQGSHAIVGAELARKYGESEAVAHCIEAHHDEVPPSTVEAVLTQAADSCSGGRPGARRESLESYVQRLERIEAIASSKKGVEKVFAMQAGRELRVMVKPEVVDDLEAHVLAREVAKQIEEELTYPGQVRVTVIRESRATEIAR
;
A
#
# COMPACT_ATOMS: atom_id res chain seq x y z
N MET A 1 -42.35 34.62 -21.91
CA MET A 1 -41.30 35.10 -22.83
C MET A 1 -41.40 36.63 -22.99
N PRO A 2 -40.89 37.44 -22.04
CA PRO A 2 -40.28 38.74 -22.42
C PRO A 2 -39.08 39.20 -21.57
N ASN A 3 -38.46 38.34 -20.73
CA ASN A 3 -37.40 38.80 -19.81
C ASN A 3 -35.94 38.61 -20.29
N ALA A 4 -35.70 37.87 -21.38
CA ALA A 4 -34.34 37.65 -21.90
C ALA A 4 -33.79 38.85 -22.69
N LEU A 5 -34.65 39.64 -23.35
CA LEU A 5 -34.23 40.78 -24.17
C LEU A 5 -33.77 41.97 -23.31
N ILE A 6 -34.41 42.20 -22.16
CA ILE A 6 -34.09 43.31 -21.24
C ILE A 6 -32.74 43.09 -20.56
N LEU A 7 -32.42 41.83 -20.21
CA LEU A 7 -31.14 41.44 -19.62
C LEU A 7 -29.96 41.63 -20.59
N VAL A 8 -30.17 41.36 -21.89
CA VAL A 8 -29.16 41.55 -22.93
C VAL A 8 -28.91 43.05 -23.20
N VAL A 9 -29.96 43.89 -23.18
CA VAL A 9 -29.83 45.34 -23.36
C VAL A 9 -29.15 46.02 -22.16
N LEU A 10 -29.46 45.59 -20.93
CA LEU A 10 -28.78 46.09 -19.72
C LEU A 10 -27.31 45.64 -19.65
N ALA A 11 -27.00 44.41 -20.06
CA ALA A 11 -25.61 43.93 -20.14
C ALA A 11 -24.79 44.69 -21.19
N LEU A 12 -25.37 45.00 -22.36
CA LEU A 12 -24.74 45.82 -23.40
C LEU A 12 -24.51 47.27 -22.95
N ALA A 13 -25.44 47.87 -22.20
CA ALA A 13 -25.28 49.21 -21.65
C ALA A 13 -24.18 49.28 -20.57
N LEU A 14 -24.05 48.23 -19.74
CA LEU A 14 -22.99 48.14 -18.72
C LEU A 14 -21.60 47.98 -19.36
N VAL A 15 -21.50 47.18 -20.43
CA VAL A 15 -20.25 46.98 -21.20
C VAL A 15 -19.84 48.27 -21.93
N ALA A 16 -20.80 49.04 -22.48
CA ALA A 16 -20.52 50.33 -23.10
C ALA A 16 -20.06 51.39 -22.08
N ALA A 17 -20.66 51.43 -20.89
CA ALA A 17 -20.26 52.34 -19.81
C ALA A 17 -18.86 51.99 -19.25
N LEU A 18 -18.54 50.70 -19.14
CA LEU A 18 -17.22 50.22 -18.70
C LEU A 18 -16.13 50.52 -19.74
N ALA A 19 -16.44 50.37 -21.03
CA ALA A 19 -15.54 50.72 -22.13
C ALA A 19 -15.27 52.25 -22.19
N ALA A 20 -16.27 53.08 -21.93
CA ALA A 20 -16.12 54.53 -21.83
C ALA A 20 -15.26 54.94 -20.61
N LEU A 21 -15.43 54.28 -19.47
CA LEU A 21 -14.63 54.52 -18.26
C LEU A 21 -13.16 54.11 -18.44
N ILE A 22 -12.91 52.98 -19.12
CA ILE A 22 -11.56 52.52 -19.47
C ILE A 22 -10.90 53.46 -20.48
N ALA A 23 -11.66 54.02 -21.43
CA ALA A 23 -11.15 55.01 -22.38
C ALA A 23 -10.80 56.35 -21.70
N ILE A 24 -11.57 56.76 -20.68
CA ILE A 24 -11.30 57.97 -19.88
C ILE A 24 -10.07 57.76 -18.99
N LEU A 25 -9.94 56.59 -18.35
CA LEU A 25 -8.78 56.25 -17.51
C LEU A 25 -7.49 56.01 -18.32
N LYS A 26 -7.58 55.44 -19.53
CA LYS A 26 -6.43 55.32 -20.45
C LYS A 26 -5.97 56.66 -21.02
N ARG A 27 -6.84 57.68 -21.04
CA ARG A 27 -6.47 59.04 -21.47
C ARG A 27 -5.75 59.85 -20.38
N GLN A 28 -5.69 59.34 -19.15
CA GLN A 28 -5.23 60.09 -17.96
C GLN A 28 -3.97 59.56 -17.25
N ASN A 29 -3.13 58.74 -17.88
CA ASN A 29 -1.83 58.37 -17.29
C ASN A 29 -0.64 58.77 -18.18
N SER A 30 -0.15 60.00 -18.00
CA SER A 30 1.26 60.36 -17.74
C SER A 30 1.43 61.89 -17.86
N THR A 31 1.64 62.55 -16.72
CA THR A 31 2.00 63.97 -16.59
C THR A 31 3.42 64.28 -17.10
N PRO A 32 3.73 65.54 -17.49
CA PRO A 32 4.42 66.39 -16.52
C PRO A 32 3.80 67.80 -16.38
N THR A 33 3.68 68.20 -15.12
CA THR A 33 3.72 69.55 -14.52
C THR A 33 3.54 70.78 -15.42
N LEU A 34 2.39 71.46 -15.34
CA LEU A 34 2.25 72.88 -15.72
C LEU A 34 1.21 73.59 -14.81
N ASP A 35 1.74 74.46 -13.97
CA ASP A 35 1.20 75.67 -13.33
C ASP A 35 -0.25 75.70 -12.76
N GLU A 36 -0.33 75.59 -11.43
CA GLU A 36 -1.55 75.71 -10.61
C GLU A 36 -2.24 77.10 -10.73
N ASN A 37 -1.53 78.13 -11.18
CA ASN A 37 -2.12 79.45 -11.46
C ASN A 37 -2.76 79.58 -12.86
N ALA A 38 -2.34 78.76 -13.83
CA ALA A 38 -2.94 78.72 -15.17
C ALA A 38 -4.30 78.00 -15.17
N ILE A 39 -4.45 76.98 -14.31
CA ILE A 39 -5.70 76.23 -14.13
C ILE A 39 -6.75 77.09 -13.41
N ARG A 40 -6.36 77.95 -12.46
CA ARG A 40 -7.28 78.91 -11.81
C ARG A 40 -7.82 79.99 -12.76
N ARG A 41 -7.03 80.48 -13.74
CA ARG A 41 -7.51 81.45 -14.74
C ARG A 41 -8.49 80.81 -15.74
N LEU A 42 -8.20 79.61 -16.22
CA LEU A 42 -9.07 78.87 -17.14
C LEU A 42 -10.39 78.44 -16.48
N LEU A 43 -10.40 78.05 -15.20
CA LEU A 43 -11.63 77.74 -14.46
C LEU A 43 -12.50 78.97 -14.20
N THR A 44 -11.90 80.16 -14.01
CA THR A 44 -12.68 81.39 -13.80
C THR A 44 -13.30 81.88 -15.12
N GLU A 45 -12.58 81.76 -16.25
CA GLU A 45 -13.08 82.18 -17.57
C GLU A 45 -14.10 81.20 -18.18
N THR A 46 -14.04 79.91 -17.82
CA THR A 46 -14.99 78.90 -18.34
C THR A 46 -16.30 78.84 -17.54
N ILE A 47 -16.29 79.25 -16.27
CA ILE A 47 -17.49 79.36 -15.42
C ILE A 47 -18.31 80.61 -15.76
N ASP A 48 -17.68 81.72 -16.18
CA ASP A 48 -18.41 82.91 -16.65
C ASP A 48 -18.97 82.77 -18.08
N ALA A 49 -18.33 81.98 -18.95
CA ALA A 49 -18.78 81.80 -20.34
C ALA A 49 -19.92 80.76 -20.50
N SER A 50 -20.10 79.86 -19.53
CA SER A 50 -21.18 78.86 -19.54
C SER A 50 -22.45 79.32 -18.81
N ALA A 51 -22.35 80.27 -17.87
CA ALA A 51 -23.51 80.88 -17.20
C ALA A 51 -24.32 81.87 -18.08
N GLN A 52 -23.79 82.31 -19.22
CA GLN A 52 -24.46 83.28 -20.12
C GLN A 52 -25.09 82.67 -21.39
N ARG A 53 -24.97 81.35 -21.63
CA ARG A 53 -25.56 80.72 -22.83
C ARG A 53 -26.67 79.71 -22.58
N GLU A 54 -26.93 79.32 -21.34
CA GLU A 54 -28.12 78.51 -20.99
C GLU A 54 -29.31 79.32 -20.44
N SER A 55 -29.17 80.63 -20.21
CA SER A 55 -30.24 81.52 -19.71
C SER A 55 -30.98 82.34 -20.79
N ALA A 56 -30.67 82.17 -22.08
CA ALA A 56 -31.32 82.93 -23.17
C ALA A 56 -32.16 82.07 -24.13
N GLN A 57 -32.28 80.76 -23.90
CA GLN A 57 -32.98 79.85 -24.82
C GLN A 57 -34.15 79.06 -24.22
N ARG A 58 -34.56 79.35 -22.98
CA ARG A 58 -35.75 78.76 -22.36
C ARG A 58 -36.45 79.69 -21.37
N GLU A 59 -36.80 80.90 -21.78
CA GLU A 59 -37.93 81.61 -21.17
C GLU A 59 -38.76 82.31 -22.26
N SER A 60 -40.07 82.28 -22.06
CA SER A 60 -41.09 83.02 -22.80
C SER A 60 -41.63 82.42 -24.12
N THR A 61 -42.22 81.23 -24.01
CA THR A 61 -43.57 81.04 -24.58
C THR A 61 -44.54 82.02 -23.90
N GLY A 62 -45.20 82.88 -24.65
CA GLY A 62 -46.44 83.54 -24.17
C GLY A 62 -46.64 85.00 -24.57
N GLN A 63 -47.41 85.18 -25.65
CA GLN A 63 -48.56 86.09 -25.76
C GLN A 63 -48.45 87.62 -25.62
N HIS A 64 -48.96 88.25 -26.70
CA HIS A 64 -49.87 89.40 -26.78
C HIS A 64 -49.39 90.86 -26.63
N ALA A 65 -49.65 91.56 -27.75
CA ALA A 65 -50.29 92.88 -27.89
C ALA A 65 -49.50 94.17 -27.56
N SER A 66 -49.42 95.02 -28.59
CA SER A 66 -49.16 96.48 -28.63
C SER A 66 -50.07 97.28 -27.66
N PRO A 67 -49.96 98.64 -27.49
CA PRO A 67 -49.21 99.65 -28.28
C PRO A 67 -48.59 100.84 -27.49
N SER A 68 -48.00 101.81 -28.25
CA SER A 68 -47.84 103.27 -27.95
C SER A 68 -46.92 103.68 -26.76
N THR A 69 -46.16 104.79 -26.71
CA THR A 69 -46.09 106.07 -27.44
C THR A 69 -44.82 106.84 -27.01
N SER A 70 -44.33 107.71 -27.91
CA SER A 70 -43.73 109.05 -27.69
C SER A 70 -42.49 109.21 -26.79
N ALA A 71 -41.37 109.73 -27.32
CA ALA A 71 -40.96 111.16 -27.30
C ALA A 71 -39.76 111.35 -26.35
N ALA A 72 -38.82 112.28 -26.49
CA ALA A 72 -38.43 113.28 -27.49
C ALA A 72 -37.14 113.96 -26.99
N GLY A 73 -36.49 114.75 -27.87
CA GLY A 73 -35.61 115.88 -27.52
C GLY A 73 -34.13 115.52 -27.45
N ASP A 74 -33.18 116.26 -28.04
CA ASP A 74 -33.14 117.69 -28.38
C ASP A 74 -31.99 117.91 -29.41
N ALA A 75 -32.20 118.55 -30.58
CA ALA A 75 -32.06 120.00 -30.89
C ALA A 75 -30.64 120.55 -30.59
N GLY A 76 -29.90 121.28 -31.43
CA GLY A 76 -30.05 122.00 -32.72
C GLY A 76 -28.72 122.80 -32.90
N PRO A 77 -28.64 124.00 -33.52
CA PRO A 77 -29.33 124.58 -34.68
C PRO A 77 -28.28 125.28 -35.64
N PRO A 78 -28.57 126.37 -36.40
CA PRO A 78 -29.15 126.39 -37.76
C PRO A 78 -28.38 127.28 -38.80
N LEU A 79 -28.99 127.45 -40.00
CA LEU A 79 -28.85 128.52 -41.04
C LEU A 79 -27.74 128.35 -42.10
N ALA A 80 -27.85 128.71 -43.39
CA ALA A 80 -28.89 129.27 -44.27
C ALA A 80 -28.47 129.07 -45.76
N ALA A 81 -29.41 129.26 -46.70
CA ALA A 81 -29.24 129.25 -48.18
C ALA A 81 -28.35 130.43 -48.70
N PRO A 82 -27.88 130.50 -49.97
CA PRO A 82 -28.77 130.56 -51.15
C PRO A 82 -28.26 129.98 -52.51
N SER A 83 -29.24 129.74 -53.39
CA SER A 83 -29.29 129.96 -54.85
C SER A 83 -28.10 129.63 -55.79
N ALA A 84 -28.36 128.76 -56.77
CA ALA A 84 -28.25 128.97 -58.23
C ALA A 84 -27.97 127.62 -58.93
N GLY A 85 -28.84 127.21 -59.86
CA GLY A 85 -28.69 125.97 -60.63
C GLY A 85 -27.56 126.06 -61.66
N PRO A 86 -26.90 124.94 -61.98
CA PRO A 86 -25.69 124.92 -62.80
C PRO A 86 -26.00 125.28 -64.27
N THR A 87 -25.07 125.99 -64.89
CA THR A 87 -25.14 126.41 -66.31
C THR A 87 -24.94 125.23 -67.27
N GLU A 88 -25.29 125.39 -68.55
CA GLU A 88 -25.34 124.30 -69.55
C GLU A 88 -23.98 123.58 -69.74
N ASP A 89 -22.86 124.28 -69.52
CA ASP A 89 -21.50 123.72 -69.57
C ASP A 89 -21.19 122.76 -68.41
N ASP A 90 -21.75 122.97 -67.21
CA ASP A 90 -21.54 122.10 -66.06
C ASP A 90 -22.24 120.74 -66.24
N ARG A 91 -23.35 120.70 -66.98
CA ARG A 91 -24.08 119.46 -67.30
C ARG A 91 -23.31 118.59 -68.29
N LEU A 92 -22.55 119.20 -69.21
CA LEU A 92 -21.68 118.50 -70.16
C LEU A 92 -20.47 117.88 -69.45
N ALA A 93 -19.82 118.61 -68.54
CA ALA A 93 -18.71 118.09 -67.76
C ALA A 93 -19.12 116.93 -66.83
N LEU A 94 -20.27 117.04 -66.15
CA LEU A 94 -20.82 115.97 -65.31
C LEU A 94 -21.20 114.72 -66.10
N ASN A 95 -21.69 114.86 -67.33
CA ASN A 95 -22.00 113.72 -68.20
C ASN A 95 -20.75 112.99 -68.71
N LEU A 96 -19.67 113.73 -69.01
CA LEU A 96 -18.39 113.14 -69.40
C LEU A 96 -17.78 112.34 -68.24
N ILE A 97 -17.76 112.92 -67.03
CA ILE A 97 -17.30 112.24 -65.82
C ILE A 97 -18.17 111.00 -65.51
N ARG A 98 -19.48 111.07 -65.75
CA ARG A 98 -20.37 109.91 -65.60
C ARG A 98 -20.08 108.80 -66.60
N GLN A 99 -19.78 109.14 -67.85
CA GLN A 99 -19.42 108.15 -68.88
C GLN A 99 -18.07 107.51 -68.59
N GLU A 100 -17.06 108.29 -68.20
CA GLU A 100 -15.75 107.77 -67.81
C GLU A 100 -15.83 106.93 -66.53
N ALA A 101 -16.59 107.37 -65.52
CA ALA A 101 -16.83 106.58 -64.31
C ALA A 101 -17.63 105.31 -64.59
N ALA A 102 -18.59 105.33 -65.52
CA ALA A 102 -19.33 104.15 -65.93
C ALA A 102 -18.46 103.15 -66.71
N ALA A 103 -17.55 103.64 -67.56
CA ALA A 103 -16.58 102.83 -68.28
C ALA A 103 -15.56 102.20 -67.31
N ALA A 104 -14.97 102.98 -66.41
CA ALA A 104 -14.07 102.48 -65.38
C ALA A 104 -14.76 101.48 -64.44
N ALA A 105 -16.02 101.73 -64.06
CA ALA A 105 -16.79 100.78 -63.26
C ALA A 105 -17.14 99.50 -64.04
N ALA A 106 -17.32 99.55 -65.36
CA ALA A 106 -17.53 98.37 -66.19
C ALA A 106 -16.26 97.53 -66.30
N GLU A 107 -15.10 98.17 -66.44
CA GLU A 107 -13.79 97.50 -66.50
C GLU A 107 -13.42 96.87 -65.15
N ILE A 108 -13.65 97.57 -64.03
CA ILE A 108 -13.49 97.00 -62.68
C ILE A 108 -14.43 95.80 -62.47
N ARG A 109 -15.68 95.86 -62.95
CA ARG A 109 -16.61 94.72 -62.88
C ARG A 109 -16.14 93.54 -63.73
N HIS A 110 -15.56 93.80 -64.90
CA HIS A 110 -15.01 92.74 -65.76
C HIS A 110 -13.83 92.04 -65.10
N VAL A 111 -12.84 92.81 -64.62
CA VAL A 111 -11.67 92.27 -63.90
C VAL A 111 -12.08 91.56 -62.62
N ALA A 112 -13.06 92.08 -61.88
CA ALA A 112 -13.60 91.43 -60.69
C ALA A 112 -14.33 90.10 -61.03
N SER A 113 -15.05 90.04 -62.15
CA SER A 113 -15.69 88.82 -62.64
C SER A 113 -14.65 87.76 -63.03
N GLU A 114 -13.63 88.14 -63.80
CA GLU A 114 -12.55 87.23 -64.20
C GLU A 114 -11.75 86.73 -62.99
N ALA A 115 -11.47 87.61 -62.02
CA ALA A 115 -10.83 87.21 -60.76
C ALA A 115 -11.71 86.25 -59.96
N ALA A 116 -13.02 86.53 -59.85
CA ALA A 116 -13.98 85.67 -59.17
C ALA A 116 -14.12 84.29 -59.85
N ASP A 117 -14.15 84.25 -61.17
CA ASP A 117 -14.19 83.00 -61.95
C ASP A 117 -12.90 82.20 -61.77
N SER A 118 -11.73 82.85 -61.76
CA SER A 118 -10.46 82.15 -61.50
C SER A 118 -10.36 81.60 -60.07
N VAL A 119 -10.89 82.33 -59.08
CA VAL A 119 -10.93 81.88 -57.68
C VAL A 119 -11.92 80.72 -57.53
N ARG A 120 -13.05 80.78 -58.23
CA ARG A 120 -14.05 79.70 -58.24
C ARG A 120 -13.49 78.43 -58.88
N GLU A 121 -12.79 78.55 -60.00
CA GLU A 121 -12.16 77.42 -60.69
C GLU A 121 -11.08 76.75 -59.82
N ARG A 122 -10.20 77.54 -59.20
CA ARG A 122 -9.21 77.03 -58.22
C ARG A 122 -9.88 76.35 -57.03
N SER A 123 -10.93 76.95 -56.48
CA SER A 123 -11.69 76.39 -55.35
C SER A 123 -12.36 75.06 -55.72
N LEU A 124 -12.85 74.91 -56.95
CA LEU A 124 -13.42 73.66 -57.43
C LEU A 124 -12.36 72.55 -57.58
N VAL A 125 -11.17 72.90 -58.09
CA VAL A 125 -10.04 71.97 -58.21
C VAL A 125 -9.52 71.55 -56.84
N ASP A 126 -9.34 72.49 -55.91
CA ASP A 126 -8.91 72.19 -54.54
C ASP A 126 -9.96 71.35 -53.79
N ALA A 127 -11.25 71.66 -53.97
CA ALA A 127 -12.33 70.84 -53.41
C ALA A 127 -12.37 69.42 -54.03
N ALA A 128 -12.06 69.28 -55.32
CA ALA A 128 -11.94 67.97 -55.96
C ALA A 128 -10.74 67.18 -55.42
N ARG A 129 -9.57 67.83 -55.23
CA ARG A 129 -8.38 67.22 -54.64
C ARG A 129 -8.64 66.75 -53.21
N LEU A 130 -9.18 67.63 -52.35
CA LEU A 130 -9.53 67.29 -50.97
C LEU A 130 -10.54 66.13 -50.89
N ARG A 131 -11.53 66.08 -51.79
CA ARG A 131 -12.46 64.95 -51.87
C ARG A 131 -11.78 63.65 -52.30
N ALA A 132 -10.80 63.71 -53.21
CA ALA A 132 -10.05 62.53 -53.64
C ALA A 132 -9.14 62.01 -52.51
N GLU A 133 -8.44 62.89 -51.81
CA GLU A 133 -7.61 62.56 -50.64
C GLU A 133 -8.46 61.98 -49.51
N ALA A 134 -9.59 62.60 -49.19
CA ALA A 134 -10.53 62.10 -48.18
C ALA A 134 -11.10 60.72 -48.55
N ARG A 135 -11.37 60.46 -49.84
CA ARG A 135 -11.80 59.13 -50.31
C ARG A 135 -10.70 58.09 -50.15
N THR A 136 -9.47 58.43 -50.53
CA THR A 136 -8.34 57.50 -50.41
C THR A 136 -8.05 57.17 -48.94
N GLU A 137 -8.15 58.15 -48.04
CA GLU A 137 -7.98 57.91 -46.61
C GLU A 137 -9.15 57.11 -46.01
N ALA A 138 -10.39 57.36 -46.46
CA ALA A 138 -11.54 56.55 -46.10
C ALA A 138 -11.40 55.10 -46.59
N ASP A 139 -10.90 54.88 -47.80
CA ASP A 139 -10.67 53.54 -48.34
C ASP A 139 -9.57 52.80 -47.57
N LYS A 140 -8.47 53.48 -47.23
CA LYS A 140 -7.40 52.89 -46.40
C LYS A 140 -7.89 52.50 -45.00
N THR A 141 -8.63 53.38 -44.34
CA THR A 141 -9.20 53.09 -43.01
C THR A 141 -10.21 51.96 -43.06
N LEU A 142 -11.00 51.87 -44.13
CA LEU A 142 -11.97 50.80 -44.32
C LEU A 142 -11.29 49.45 -44.62
N GLU A 143 -10.21 49.43 -45.39
CA GLU A 143 -9.39 48.23 -45.61
C GLU A 143 -8.66 47.78 -44.34
N ALA A 144 -8.11 48.71 -43.56
CA ALA A 144 -7.51 48.40 -42.25
C ALA A 144 -8.54 47.79 -41.29
N ALA A 145 -9.74 48.38 -41.20
CA ALA A 145 -10.83 47.86 -40.38
C ALA A 145 -11.32 46.48 -40.85
N ARG A 146 -11.35 46.24 -42.17
CA ARG A 146 -11.67 44.92 -42.74
C ARG A 146 -10.61 43.88 -42.39
N ALA A 147 -9.33 44.23 -42.49
CA ALA A 147 -8.23 43.33 -42.14
C ALA A 147 -8.24 42.97 -40.64
N GLU A 148 -8.46 43.93 -39.76
CA GLU A 148 -8.58 43.71 -38.32
C GLU A 148 -9.81 42.84 -37.98
N ALA A 149 -10.95 43.11 -38.61
CA ALA A 149 -12.15 42.27 -38.46
C ALA A 149 -11.94 40.84 -38.97
N ALA A 150 -11.18 40.65 -40.06
CA ALA A 150 -10.83 39.33 -40.58
C ALA A 150 -9.90 38.57 -39.63
N GLN A 151 -8.89 39.24 -39.07
CA GLN A 151 -8.00 38.64 -38.06
C GLN A 151 -8.76 38.25 -36.79
N LEU A 152 -9.65 39.11 -36.29
CA LEU A 152 -10.47 38.81 -35.12
C LEU A 152 -11.39 37.61 -35.38
N ARG A 153 -12.02 37.54 -36.55
CA ARG A 153 -12.87 36.40 -36.95
C ARG A 153 -12.07 35.11 -37.04
N ALA A 154 -10.87 35.15 -37.62
CA ALA A 154 -9.99 33.98 -37.71
C ALA A 154 -9.58 33.50 -36.30
N GLY A 155 -9.15 34.42 -35.43
CA GLY A 155 -8.81 34.10 -34.03
C GLY A 155 -9.98 33.49 -33.26
N LEU A 156 -11.18 34.07 -33.38
CA LEU A 156 -12.39 33.52 -32.76
C LEU A 156 -12.77 32.14 -33.32
N GLN A 157 -12.55 31.90 -34.61
CA GLN A 157 -12.83 30.60 -35.23
C GLN A 157 -11.86 29.52 -34.74
N THR A 158 -10.57 29.83 -34.63
CA THR A 158 -9.56 28.92 -34.08
C THR A 158 -9.83 28.61 -32.61
N GLU A 159 -10.15 29.63 -31.80
CA GLU A 159 -10.46 29.43 -30.39
C GLU A 159 -11.75 28.62 -30.20
N ARG A 160 -12.76 28.84 -31.04
CA ARG A 160 -13.98 28.03 -31.03
C ARG A 160 -13.71 26.57 -31.40
N GLN A 161 -12.81 26.32 -32.37
CA GLN A 161 -12.40 24.97 -32.73
C GLN A 161 -11.63 24.28 -31.60
N ARG A 162 -10.72 25.00 -30.94
CA ARG A 162 -9.99 24.49 -29.76
C ARG A 162 -10.94 24.10 -28.63
N LEU A 163 -11.84 24.99 -28.25
CA LEU A 163 -12.84 24.72 -27.20
C LEU A 163 -13.78 23.57 -27.57
N ALA A 164 -14.17 23.46 -28.85
CA ALA A 164 -14.98 22.34 -29.31
C ALA A 164 -14.23 21.01 -29.23
N GLN A 165 -12.95 20.99 -29.57
CA GLN A 165 -12.10 19.80 -29.47
C GLN A 165 -11.89 19.39 -28.01
N GLU A 166 -11.55 20.33 -27.14
CA GLU A 166 -11.40 20.08 -25.70
C GLU A 166 -12.69 19.54 -25.06
N ALA A 167 -13.84 20.05 -25.47
CA ALA A 167 -15.14 19.53 -25.02
C ALA A 167 -15.41 18.09 -25.53
N LEU A 168 -15.03 17.78 -26.77
CA LEU A 168 -15.16 16.43 -27.33
C LEU A 168 -14.23 15.44 -26.64
N ASP A 169 -12.98 15.82 -26.39
CA ASP A 169 -12.00 14.99 -25.71
C ASP A 169 -12.40 14.74 -24.24
N GLY A 170 -12.93 15.77 -23.56
CA GLY A 170 -13.50 15.64 -22.22
C GLY A 170 -14.69 14.68 -22.16
N LEU A 171 -15.63 14.79 -23.12
CA LEU A 171 -16.78 13.86 -23.22
C LEU A 171 -16.34 12.43 -23.56
N ALA A 172 -15.28 12.26 -24.35
CA ALA A 172 -14.74 10.94 -24.67
C ALA A 172 -14.10 10.28 -23.44
N ALA A 173 -13.35 11.04 -22.64
CA ALA A 173 -12.78 10.58 -21.38
C ALA A 173 -13.88 10.19 -20.38
N GLU A 174 -14.88 11.05 -20.17
CA GLU A 174 -16.00 10.76 -19.25
C GLU A 174 -16.79 9.52 -19.68
N ARG A 175 -16.97 9.32 -21.00
CA ARG A 175 -17.60 8.11 -21.54
C ARG A 175 -16.76 6.85 -21.32
N SER A 176 -15.43 6.94 -21.44
CA SER A 176 -14.52 5.84 -21.16
C SER A 176 -14.57 5.44 -19.68
N ASP A 177 -14.48 6.44 -18.80
CA ASP A 177 -14.56 6.23 -17.34
C ASP A 177 -15.89 5.60 -16.94
N LEU A 178 -17.00 6.05 -17.54
CA LEU A 178 -18.32 5.49 -17.31
C LEU A 178 -18.43 4.03 -17.81
N GLN A 179 -17.80 3.71 -18.94
CA GLN A 179 -17.76 2.33 -19.45
C GLN A 179 -16.94 1.42 -18.55
N GLU A 180 -15.79 1.88 -18.06
CA GLU A 180 -15.00 1.14 -17.07
C GLU A 180 -15.77 0.93 -15.77
N ALA A 181 -16.41 1.97 -15.24
CA ALA A 181 -17.23 1.88 -14.04
C ALA A 181 -18.37 0.88 -14.23
N GLN A 182 -19.04 0.87 -15.39
CA GLN A 182 -20.07 -0.11 -15.73
C GLN A 182 -19.52 -1.54 -15.83
N GLN A 183 -18.34 -1.73 -16.41
CA GLN A 183 -17.70 -3.04 -16.48
C GLN A 183 -17.33 -3.56 -15.09
N ARG A 184 -16.76 -2.70 -14.23
CA ARG A 184 -16.46 -3.05 -12.83
C ARG A 184 -17.73 -3.43 -12.08
N LEU A 185 -18.80 -2.63 -12.19
CA LEU A 185 -20.10 -2.94 -11.60
C LEU A 185 -20.67 -4.28 -12.07
N ARG A 186 -20.58 -4.59 -13.37
CA ARG A 186 -21.01 -5.90 -13.92
C ARG A 186 -20.15 -7.05 -13.40
N GLY A 187 -18.84 -6.85 -13.30
CA GLY A 187 -17.93 -7.84 -12.72
C GLY A 187 -18.26 -8.13 -11.26
N THR A 188 -18.42 -7.09 -10.44
CA THR A 188 -18.81 -7.22 -9.03
C THR A 188 -20.20 -7.86 -8.88
N ALA A 189 -21.17 -7.49 -9.71
CA ALA A 189 -22.50 -8.09 -9.69
C ALA A 189 -22.47 -9.58 -10.06
N ALA A 190 -21.61 -10.00 -10.99
CA ALA A 190 -21.44 -11.40 -11.35
C ALA A 190 -20.80 -12.21 -10.21
N VAL A 191 -19.78 -11.67 -9.54
CA VAL A 191 -19.15 -12.30 -8.37
C VAL A 191 -20.16 -12.44 -7.23
N LEU A 192 -20.92 -11.38 -6.91
CA LEU A 192 -21.95 -11.43 -5.88
C LEU A 192 -23.06 -12.44 -6.20
N ALA A 193 -23.42 -12.59 -7.48
CA ALA A 193 -24.41 -13.59 -7.89
C ALA A 193 -23.89 -15.03 -7.72
N ASP A 194 -22.60 -15.26 -7.99
CA ASP A 194 -21.97 -16.57 -7.78
C ASP A 194 -21.84 -16.89 -6.28
N GLU A 195 -21.42 -15.93 -5.46
CA GLU A 195 -21.39 -16.05 -4.01
C GLU A 195 -22.79 -16.34 -3.43
N GLN A 196 -23.83 -15.64 -3.90
CA GLN A 196 -25.21 -15.91 -3.48
C GLN A 196 -25.66 -17.31 -3.84
N LYS A 197 -25.25 -17.83 -5.00
CA LYS A 197 -25.56 -19.19 -5.43
C LYS A 197 -24.87 -20.22 -4.55
N VAL A 198 -23.57 -20.04 -4.28
CA VAL A 198 -22.81 -20.92 -3.38
C VAL A 198 -23.43 -20.92 -1.97
N LEU A 199 -23.82 -19.75 -1.46
CA LEU A 199 -24.51 -19.64 -0.17
C LEU A 199 -25.87 -20.34 -0.17
N ALA A 200 -26.64 -20.25 -1.26
CA ALA A 200 -27.92 -20.93 -1.38
C ALA A 200 -27.75 -22.47 -1.39
N ASP A 201 -26.77 -22.97 -2.15
CA ASP A 201 -26.45 -24.39 -2.23
C ASP A 201 -25.98 -24.92 -0.85
N GLU A 202 -25.16 -24.16 -0.13
CA GLU A 202 -24.72 -24.50 1.23
C GLU A 202 -25.90 -24.50 2.22
N GLN A 203 -26.81 -23.52 2.14
CA GLN A 203 -28.01 -23.49 2.97
C GLN A 203 -28.92 -24.70 2.71
N GLU A 204 -29.04 -25.14 1.46
CA GLU A 204 -29.82 -26.32 1.10
C GLU A 204 -29.17 -27.60 1.66
N ARG A 205 -27.84 -27.71 1.57
CA ARG A 205 -27.08 -28.81 2.16
C ARG A 205 -27.27 -28.89 3.68
N ILE A 206 -27.13 -27.76 4.38
CA ILE A 206 -27.34 -27.68 5.84
C ILE A 206 -28.78 -28.05 6.21
N ARG A 207 -29.78 -27.65 5.41
CA ARG A 207 -31.18 -28.03 5.66
C ARG A 207 -31.39 -29.54 5.50
N ALA A 208 -30.80 -30.15 4.47
CA ALA A 208 -30.87 -31.59 4.24
C ALA A 208 -30.24 -32.36 5.42
N GLU A 209 -29.05 -31.94 5.84
CA GLU A 209 -28.32 -32.55 6.96
C GLU A 209 -29.09 -32.41 8.28
N ARG A 210 -29.68 -31.23 8.56
CA ARG A 210 -30.57 -31.04 9.72
C ARG A 210 -31.77 -31.96 9.69
N GLN A 211 -32.35 -32.21 8.52
CA GLN A 211 -33.50 -33.09 8.39
C GLN A 211 -33.11 -34.55 8.64
N GLU A 212 -31.94 -34.98 8.16
CA GLU A 212 -31.38 -36.30 8.42
C GLU A 212 -31.04 -36.51 9.91
N LEU A 213 -30.41 -35.51 10.54
CA LEU A 213 -30.19 -35.47 11.98
C LEU A 213 -31.49 -35.57 12.77
N GLY A 214 -32.54 -34.87 12.33
CA GLY A 214 -33.88 -34.96 12.95
C GLY A 214 -34.50 -36.36 12.86
N ARG A 215 -34.34 -37.03 11.71
CA ARG A 215 -34.78 -38.44 11.55
C ARG A 215 -33.98 -39.39 12.42
N SER A 216 -32.66 -39.23 12.46
CA SER A 216 -31.76 -40.05 13.29
C SER A 216 -32.10 -39.88 14.77
N ARG A 217 -32.32 -38.64 15.22
CA ARG A 217 -32.74 -38.36 16.60
C ARG A 217 -34.08 -39.01 16.95
N SER A 218 -35.07 -38.91 16.06
CA SER A 218 -36.38 -39.56 16.27
C SER A 218 -36.25 -41.10 16.34
N ALA A 219 -35.37 -41.69 15.53
CA ALA A 219 -35.09 -43.12 15.59
C ALA A 219 -34.41 -43.54 16.89
N VAL A 220 -33.48 -42.72 17.40
CA VAL A 220 -32.84 -42.92 18.71
C VAL A 220 -33.87 -42.81 19.83
N ASP A 221 -34.70 -41.77 19.84
CA ASP A 221 -35.74 -41.57 20.86
C ASP A 221 -36.74 -42.74 20.89
N SER A 222 -37.15 -43.24 19.72
CA SER A 222 -38.01 -44.43 19.62
C SER A 222 -37.33 -45.67 20.22
N ARG A 223 -36.06 -45.87 19.90
CA ARG A 223 -35.28 -47.02 20.37
C ARG A 223 -35.02 -46.95 21.87
N GLU A 224 -34.79 -45.75 22.40
CA GLU A 224 -34.68 -45.51 23.84
C GLU A 224 -36.02 -45.81 24.53
N GLY A 225 -37.14 -45.42 23.95
CA GLY A 225 -38.48 -45.75 24.46
C GLY A 225 -38.76 -47.26 24.48
N ASP A 226 -38.33 -47.99 23.46
CA ASP A 226 -38.45 -49.45 23.41
C ASP A 226 -37.52 -50.13 24.43
N LEU A 227 -36.29 -49.64 24.58
CA LEU A 227 -35.35 -50.13 25.60
C LEU A 227 -35.85 -49.88 27.02
N ARG A 228 -36.45 -48.71 27.29
CA ARG A 228 -37.08 -48.44 28.59
C ARG A 228 -38.24 -49.40 28.87
N ARG A 229 -39.06 -49.70 27.86
CA ARG A 229 -40.13 -50.70 27.98
C ARG A 229 -39.58 -52.10 28.24
N GLN A 230 -38.55 -52.52 27.51
CA GLN A 230 -37.89 -53.81 27.76
C GLN A 230 -37.23 -53.86 29.14
N SER A 231 -36.61 -52.78 29.60
CA SER A 231 -36.01 -52.70 30.93
C SER A 231 -37.07 -52.80 32.03
N ALA A 232 -38.24 -52.17 31.85
CA ALA A 232 -39.35 -52.31 32.78
C ALA A 232 -39.94 -53.74 32.78
N ASP A 233 -40.07 -54.38 31.61
CA ASP A 233 -40.50 -55.79 31.49
C ASP A 233 -39.51 -56.73 32.18
N LEU A 234 -38.21 -56.52 31.94
CA LEU A 234 -37.13 -57.29 32.57
C LEU A 234 -37.09 -57.06 34.09
N ALA A 235 -37.31 -55.84 34.58
CA ALA A 235 -37.40 -55.55 36.00
C ALA A 235 -38.60 -56.28 36.63
N THR A 236 -39.74 -56.27 35.96
CA THR A 236 -40.95 -56.99 36.41
C THR A 236 -40.69 -58.50 36.46
N ARG A 237 -40.10 -59.07 35.40
CA ARG A 237 -39.68 -60.48 35.35
C ARG A 237 -38.62 -60.80 36.41
N ALA A 238 -37.67 -59.91 36.67
CA ALA A 238 -36.69 -60.08 37.73
C ALA A 238 -37.39 -60.15 39.09
N THR A 239 -38.36 -59.29 39.36
CA THR A 239 -39.15 -59.37 40.60
C THR A 239 -40.00 -60.64 40.70
N GLU A 240 -40.56 -61.13 39.59
CA GLU A 240 -41.27 -62.42 39.56
C GLU A 240 -40.32 -63.61 39.77
N VAL A 241 -39.11 -63.55 39.20
CA VAL A 241 -38.07 -64.56 39.38
C VAL A 241 -37.56 -64.53 40.81
N ASP A 242 -37.33 -63.36 41.41
CA ASP A 242 -36.95 -63.23 42.81
C ASP A 242 -38.04 -63.74 43.74
N ALA A 243 -39.32 -63.45 43.46
CA ALA A 243 -40.43 -63.99 44.23
C ALA A 243 -40.49 -65.53 44.15
N ARG A 244 -40.32 -66.10 42.95
CA ARG A 244 -40.22 -67.55 42.76
C ARG A 244 -38.95 -68.13 43.38
N ALA A 245 -37.83 -67.43 43.35
CA ALA A 245 -36.58 -67.84 43.98
C ALA A 245 -36.73 -67.86 45.50
N GLN A 246 -37.39 -66.86 46.09
CA GLN A 246 -37.74 -66.86 47.51
C GLN A 246 -38.70 -68.00 47.87
N GLU A 247 -39.66 -68.32 47.00
CA GLU A 247 -40.58 -69.44 47.19
C GLU A 247 -39.84 -70.78 47.08
N ILE A 248 -38.92 -70.91 46.13
CA ILE A 248 -38.01 -72.06 45.98
C ILE A 248 -37.05 -72.14 47.17
N ASP A 249 -36.51 -71.03 47.66
CA ASP A 249 -35.63 -70.97 48.82
C ASP A 249 -36.39 -71.38 50.09
N GLN A 250 -37.65 -70.97 50.24
CA GLN A 250 -38.50 -71.47 51.33
C GLN A 250 -38.75 -72.98 51.21
N GLN A 251 -39.05 -73.47 50.00
CA GLN A 251 -39.21 -74.91 49.74
C GLN A 251 -37.90 -75.67 49.91
N MET A 252 -36.76 -75.06 49.58
CA MET A 252 -35.41 -75.59 49.77
C MET A 252 -35.03 -75.55 51.24
N VAL A 253 -35.41 -74.54 52.03
CA VAL A 253 -35.19 -74.54 53.48
C VAL A 253 -36.04 -75.61 54.14
N LEU A 254 -37.26 -75.85 53.67
CA LEU A 254 -38.10 -76.98 54.11
C LEU A 254 -37.48 -78.33 53.69
N HIS A 255 -37.04 -78.47 52.44
CA HIS A 255 -36.33 -79.65 51.94
C HIS A 255 -34.96 -79.84 52.58
N GLN A 256 -34.27 -78.76 52.94
CA GLN A 256 -32.95 -78.75 53.56
C GLN A 256 -33.09 -78.99 55.05
N ALA A 257 -34.17 -78.57 55.71
CA ALA A 257 -34.50 -79.03 57.07
C ALA A 257 -34.80 -80.53 57.06
N GLU A 258 -35.50 -81.02 56.04
CA GLU A 258 -35.77 -82.44 55.81
C GLU A 258 -34.48 -83.22 55.43
N LEU A 259 -33.59 -82.63 54.63
CA LEU A 259 -32.30 -83.18 54.23
C LEU A 259 -31.23 -82.97 55.31
N THR A 260 -31.34 -82.02 56.23
CA THR A 260 -30.45 -81.89 57.40
C THR A 260 -30.88 -82.88 58.48
N ARG A 261 -32.18 -83.21 58.53
CA ARG A 261 -32.71 -84.37 59.28
C ARG A 261 -32.20 -85.70 58.69
N ILE A 262 -31.96 -85.78 57.37
CA ILE A 262 -31.63 -87.04 56.64
C ILE A 262 -30.14 -87.18 56.26
N SER A 263 -29.38 -86.08 56.12
CA SER A 263 -27.99 -86.06 55.65
C SER A 263 -27.13 -85.25 56.64
N GLY A 264 -26.30 -85.97 57.38
CA GLY A 264 -25.48 -85.43 58.47
C GLY A 264 -24.28 -84.60 58.00
N LEU A 265 -24.52 -83.51 57.26
CA LEU A 265 -23.51 -82.49 57.02
C LEU A 265 -23.41 -81.57 58.23
N THR A 266 -22.18 -81.32 58.69
CA THR A 266 -21.95 -80.43 59.82
C THR A 266 -22.02 -78.97 59.36
N ILE A 267 -22.71 -78.14 60.16
CA ILE A 267 -22.89 -76.69 59.98
C ILE A 267 -21.62 -75.92 59.52
N PRO A 268 -20.38 -76.27 59.96
CA PRO A 268 -19.17 -75.59 59.51
C PRO A 268 -18.87 -75.77 58.01
N ALA A 269 -19.17 -76.92 57.42
CA ALA A 269 -18.85 -77.22 56.02
C ALA A 269 -19.73 -76.42 55.05
N ALA A 270 -21.04 -76.35 55.31
CA ALA A 270 -21.99 -75.57 54.51
C ALA A 270 -21.70 -74.07 54.56
N ARG A 271 -21.22 -73.56 55.70
CA ARG A 271 -20.87 -72.14 55.86
C ARG A 271 -19.61 -71.75 55.09
N ALA A 272 -18.63 -72.66 55.00
CA ALA A 272 -17.40 -72.44 54.24
C ALA A 272 -17.66 -72.38 52.72
N GLU A 273 -18.54 -73.25 52.21
CA GLU A 273 -18.87 -73.31 50.79
C GLU A 273 -19.70 -72.08 50.33
N LEU A 274 -20.63 -71.61 51.16
CA LEU A 274 -21.40 -70.40 50.90
C LEU A 274 -20.53 -69.13 50.91
N LEU A 275 -19.57 -69.04 51.83
CA LEU A 275 -18.62 -67.92 51.88
C LEU A 275 -17.71 -67.90 50.64
N ALA A 276 -17.27 -69.07 50.17
CA ALA A 276 -16.47 -69.19 48.97
C ALA A 276 -17.24 -68.74 47.70
N SER A 277 -18.53 -69.10 47.57
CA SER A 277 -19.33 -68.69 46.42
C SER A 277 -19.64 -67.19 46.41
N GLN A 278 -19.90 -66.60 47.57
CA GLN A 278 -20.11 -65.15 47.72
C GLN A 278 -18.84 -64.35 47.41
N GLU A 279 -17.67 -64.81 47.87
CA GLU A 279 -16.40 -64.16 47.56
C GLU A 279 -16.13 -64.13 46.04
N GLN A 280 -16.48 -65.21 45.34
CA GLN A 280 -16.32 -65.31 43.88
C GLN A 280 -17.27 -64.37 43.12
N ALA A 281 -18.52 -64.23 43.58
CA ALA A 281 -19.50 -63.32 42.99
C ALA A 281 -19.08 -61.84 43.18
N VAL A 282 -18.67 -61.47 44.40
CA VAL A 282 -18.19 -60.11 44.71
C VAL A 282 -16.95 -59.74 43.91
N ARG A 283 -15.99 -60.67 43.72
CA ARG A 283 -14.82 -60.42 42.86
C ARG A 283 -15.20 -60.12 41.41
N ARG A 284 -16.20 -60.81 40.87
CA ARG A 284 -16.64 -60.62 39.49
C ARG A 284 -17.32 -59.26 39.30
N ASP A 285 -18.20 -58.88 40.23
CA ASP A 285 -18.89 -57.59 40.18
C ASP A 285 -17.93 -56.41 40.38
N ALA A 286 -16.95 -56.55 41.28
CA ALA A 286 -15.87 -55.58 41.45
C ALA A 286 -15.07 -55.40 40.14
N ALA A 287 -14.74 -56.49 39.43
CA ALA A 287 -14.01 -56.40 38.16
C ALA A 287 -14.80 -55.67 37.06
N PHE A 288 -16.12 -55.87 36.98
CA PHE A 288 -16.96 -55.12 36.04
C PHE A 288 -17.08 -53.63 36.42
N MET A 289 -17.21 -53.33 37.71
CA MET A 289 -17.26 -51.97 38.20
C MET A 289 -15.94 -51.23 37.91
N ILE A 290 -14.79 -51.86 38.15
CA ILE A 290 -13.47 -51.29 37.85
C ILE A 290 -13.36 -50.95 36.37
N ARG A 291 -13.66 -51.89 35.46
CA ARG A 291 -13.57 -51.63 34.01
C ARG A 291 -14.49 -50.52 33.55
N ARG A 292 -15.69 -50.42 34.12
CA ARG A 292 -16.63 -49.35 33.79
C ARG A 292 -16.07 -47.99 34.23
N VAL A 293 -15.57 -47.91 35.46
CA VAL A 293 -14.95 -46.68 35.99
C VAL A 293 -13.72 -46.28 35.17
N GLU A 294 -12.86 -47.23 34.79
CA GLU A 294 -11.71 -46.97 33.92
C GLU A 294 -12.15 -46.42 32.56
N SER A 295 -13.17 -47.03 31.93
CA SER A 295 -13.68 -46.57 30.63
C SER A 295 -14.35 -45.18 30.70
N GLU A 296 -15.12 -44.90 31.75
CA GLU A 296 -15.70 -43.59 32.01
C GLU A 296 -14.62 -42.53 32.26
N ALA A 297 -13.59 -42.87 33.03
CA ALA A 297 -12.45 -42.01 33.29
C ALA A 297 -11.67 -41.70 32.01
N GLU A 298 -11.43 -42.69 31.15
CA GLU A 298 -10.73 -42.52 29.88
C GLU A 298 -11.52 -41.64 28.90
N ALA A 299 -12.83 -41.84 28.79
CA ALA A 299 -13.71 -41.02 27.96
C ALA A 299 -13.75 -39.55 28.44
N THR A 300 -13.82 -39.35 29.76
CA THR A 300 -13.83 -38.03 30.39
C THR A 300 -12.48 -37.33 30.18
N ALA A 301 -11.37 -38.03 30.41
CA ALA A 301 -10.02 -37.53 30.20
C ALA A 301 -9.80 -37.10 28.75
N LYS A 302 -10.27 -37.90 27.78
CA LYS A 302 -10.17 -37.56 26.35
C LYS A 302 -10.95 -36.30 25.99
N THR A 303 -12.11 -36.09 26.61
CA THR A 303 -12.94 -34.89 26.40
C THR A 303 -12.22 -33.67 26.99
N ARG A 304 -11.73 -33.78 28.22
CA ARG A 304 -11.00 -32.70 28.90
C ARG A 304 -9.71 -32.32 28.17
N ALA A 305 -8.94 -33.30 27.70
CA ALA A 305 -7.73 -33.05 26.92
C ALA A 305 -8.02 -32.25 25.63
N ARG A 306 -9.12 -32.57 24.93
CA ARG A 306 -9.55 -31.82 23.74
C ARG A 306 -9.95 -30.38 24.07
N GLU A 307 -10.63 -30.15 25.18
CA GLU A 307 -10.97 -28.81 25.66
C GLU A 307 -9.70 -27.98 25.92
N ILE A 308 -8.76 -28.53 26.70
CA ILE A 308 -7.50 -27.86 27.04
C ILE A 308 -6.69 -27.49 25.78
N VAL A 309 -6.52 -28.44 24.86
CA VAL A 309 -5.77 -28.19 23.62
C VAL A 309 -6.49 -27.17 22.73
N SER A 310 -7.81 -27.26 22.59
CA SER A 310 -8.57 -26.33 21.74
C SER A 310 -8.53 -24.91 22.31
N GLU A 311 -8.64 -24.76 23.63
CA GLU A 311 -8.56 -23.47 24.31
C GLU A 311 -7.16 -22.86 24.23
N ALA A 312 -6.11 -23.68 24.42
CA ALA A 312 -4.72 -23.25 24.24
C ALA A 312 -4.46 -22.74 22.82
N VAL A 313 -4.93 -23.47 21.80
CA VAL A 313 -4.77 -23.05 20.40
C VAL A 313 -5.57 -21.79 20.08
N GLN A 314 -6.83 -21.69 20.53
CA GLN A 314 -7.68 -20.52 20.28
C GLN A 314 -7.12 -19.22 20.85
N ARG A 315 -6.49 -19.28 22.03
CA ARG A 315 -5.91 -18.11 22.70
C ARG A 315 -4.63 -17.60 22.02
N VAL A 316 -3.96 -18.44 21.21
CA VAL A 316 -2.66 -18.12 20.56
C VAL A 316 -2.81 -17.92 19.05
N ALA A 317 -4.02 -17.61 18.55
CA ALA A 317 -4.25 -17.33 17.14
C ALA A 317 -3.50 -16.06 16.69
N SER A 318 -2.27 -16.22 16.22
CA SER A 318 -1.43 -15.19 15.61
C SER A 318 -1.43 -15.33 14.09
N ASP A 319 -1.61 -14.22 13.38
CA ASP A 319 -1.41 -14.10 11.94
C ASP A 319 0.10 -14.12 11.62
N GLN A 320 0.66 -15.26 11.24
CA GLN A 320 2.02 -15.32 10.70
C GLN A 320 1.99 -15.72 9.23
N THR A 321 2.45 -14.79 8.39
CA THR A 321 2.64 -15.01 6.96
C THR A 321 3.92 -15.82 6.71
N ALA A 322 3.86 -16.82 5.83
CA ALA A 322 5.05 -17.55 5.40
C ALA A 322 6.07 -16.58 4.78
N GLN A 323 7.25 -16.46 5.38
CA GLN A 323 8.31 -15.60 4.87
C GLN A 323 9.09 -16.31 3.75
N SER A 324 9.39 -15.57 2.67
CA SER A 324 10.09 -16.08 1.49
C SER A 324 11.60 -16.23 1.77
N VAL A 325 12.22 -17.26 1.19
CA VAL A 325 13.65 -17.59 1.32
C VAL A 325 14.55 -16.65 0.49
N VAL A 326 13.96 -15.63 -0.16
CA VAL A 326 14.70 -14.67 -0.97
C VAL A 326 14.48 -13.27 -0.41
N SER A 327 15.58 -12.56 -0.14
CA SER A 327 15.54 -11.14 0.24
C SER A 327 15.59 -10.29 -1.03
N VAL A 328 14.52 -9.53 -1.27
CA VAL A 328 14.43 -8.59 -2.40
C VAL A 328 14.90 -7.21 -1.92
N VAL A 329 15.91 -6.66 -2.57
CA VAL A 329 16.35 -5.27 -2.37
C VAL A 329 15.84 -4.43 -3.51
N HIS A 330 15.03 -3.43 -3.18
CA HIS A 330 14.51 -2.46 -4.15
C HIS A 330 15.54 -1.37 -4.39
N LEU A 331 15.79 -1.06 -5.66
CA LEU A 331 16.72 -0.03 -6.08
C LEU A 331 15.96 1.25 -6.42
N PRO A 332 16.47 2.44 -6.06
CA PRO A 332 15.82 3.70 -6.39
C PRO A 332 15.91 4.09 -7.88
N ALA A 333 16.82 3.46 -8.64
CA ALA A 333 16.94 3.59 -10.09
C ALA A 333 17.81 2.47 -10.69
N ASP A 334 17.60 2.10 -11.95
CA ASP A 334 18.41 1.09 -12.66
C ASP A 334 19.90 1.48 -12.79
N GLU A 335 20.24 2.77 -12.73
CA GLU A 335 21.64 3.22 -12.70
C GLU A 335 22.42 2.67 -11.48
N VAL A 336 21.71 2.42 -10.37
CA VAL A 336 22.28 1.81 -9.17
C VAL A 336 22.67 0.36 -9.45
N LYS A 337 21.87 -0.36 -10.25
CA LYS A 337 22.15 -1.74 -10.68
C LYS A 337 23.49 -1.82 -11.43
N GLY A 338 23.77 -0.86 -12.30
CA GLY A 338 25.06 -0.74 -12.99
C GLY A 338 26.25 -0.49 -12.05
N ARG A 339 26.05 0.30 -10.98
CA ARG A 339 27.08 0.55 -9.95
C ARG A 339 27.34 -0.66 -9.05
N ILE A 340 26.29 -1.44 -8.75
CA ILE A 340 26.38 -2.70 -7.99
C ILE A 340 27.22 -3.72 -8.76
N ILE A 341 27.01 -3.85 -10.08
CA ILE A 341 27.84 -4.71 -10.95
C ILE A 341 29.28 -4.18 -10.99
N GLY A 342 29.44 -2.89 -11.29
CA GLY A 342 30.75 -2.26 -11.51
C GLY A 342 31.40 -2.68 -12.83
N ARG A 343 32.53 -2.08 -13.18
CA ARG A 343 33.26 -2.41 -14.42
C ARG A 343 33.72 -3.89 -14.35
N GLU A 344 33.34 -4.68 -15.35
CA GLU A 344 33.64 -6.12 -15.45
C GLU A 344 33.12 -6.98 -14.27
N GLY A 345 32.11 -6.50 -13.53
CA GLY A 345 31.60 -7.21 -12.37
C GLY A 345 32.51 -7.12 -11.13
N ARG A 346 33.46 -6.17 -11.10
CA ARG A 346 34.42 -6.03 -9.99
C ARG A 346 33.73 -5.81 -8.65
N ASN A 347 32.69 -4.98 -8.62
CA ASN A 347 32.02 -4.59 -7.37
C ASN A 347 31.14 -5.72 -6.84
N ILE A 348 30.35 -6.36 -7.71
CA ILE A 348 29.53 -7.52 -7.34
C ILE A 348 30.41 -8.67 -6.85
N ARG A 349 31.53 -8.98 -7.53
CA ARG A 349 32.47 -10.02 -7.06
C ARG A 349 33.09 -9.69 -5.71
N ALA A 350 33.48 -8.43 -5.49
CA ALA A 350 34.00 -8.00 -4.20
C ALA A 350 32.94 -8.15 -3.11
N PHE A 351 31.70 -7.71 -3.38
CA PHE A 351 30.56 -7.89 -2.47
C PHE A 351 30.30 -9.36 -2.14
N GLU A 352 30.20 -10.24 -3.14
CA GLU A 352 29.98 -11.66 -2.94
C GLU A 352 31.13 -12.32 -2.15
N THR A 353 32.38 -11.91 -2.41
CA THR A 353 33.56 -12.46 -1.71
C THR A 353 33.64 -12.01 -0.26
N ILE A 354 33.33 -10.73 0.01
CA ILE A 354 33.40 -10.14 1.36
C ILE A 354 32.23 -10.62 2.21
N THR A 355 31.01 -10.52 1.68
CA THR A 355 29.78 -10.83 2.43
C THR A 355 29.45 -12.32 2.46
N GLY A 356 29.95 -13.10 1.48
CA GLY A 356 29.54 -14.50 1.29
C GLY A 356 28.08 -14.66 0.85
N VAL A 357 27.46 -13.59 0.33
CA VAL A 357 26.08 -13.57 -0.18
C VAL A 357 26.10 -13.43 -1.70
N ASN A 358 25.38 -14.29 -2.40
CA ASN A 358 25.26 -14.23 -3.86
C ASN A 358 24.24 -13.18 -4.27
N VAL A 359 24.60 -12.36 -5.25
CA VAL A 359 23.75 -11.29 -5.74
C VAL A 359 23.22 -11.70 -7.11
N ILE A 360 21.95 -12.06 -7.19
CA ILE A 360 21.30 -12.46 -8.44
C ILE A 360 20.69 -11.22 -9.08
N ILE A 361 21.22 -10.89 -10.25
CA ILE A 361 20.75 -9.80 -11.09
C ILE A 361 20.02 -10.41 -12.28
N ASP A 362 18.70 -10.21 -12.33
CA ASP A 362 17.82 -10.69 -13.41
C ASP A 362 17.25 -9.49 -14.20
N ASP A 363 16.45 -9.75 -15.24
CA ASP A 363 15.78 -8.74 -16.07
C ASP A 363 14.67 -7.97 -15.34
N THR A 364 14.44 -8.27 -14.04
CA THR A 364 13.52 -7.51 -13.20
C THR A 364 14.04 -6.07 -13.01
N PRO A 365 13.26 -5.04 -13.40
CA PRO A 365 13.65 -3.64 -13.22
C PRO A 365 13.69 -3.28 -11.74
N GLU A 366 14.59 -2.38 -11.34
CA GLU A 366 14.65 -1.78 -9.99
C GLU A 366 14.75 -2.78 -8.82
N ALA A 367 15.15 -4.03 -9.07
CA ALA A 367 15.27 -5.05 -8.02
C ALA A 367 16.52 -5.92 -8.17
N VAL A 368 17.09 -6.29 -7.03
CA VAL A 368 18.21 -7.24 -6.92
C VAL A 368 17.87 -8.28 -5.86
N LEU A 369 18.15 -9.54 -6.16
CA LEU A 369 17.85 -10.66 -5.27
C LEU A 369 19.12 -11.09 -4.54
N LEU A 370 19.03 -11.22 -3.22
CA LEU A 370 20.12 -11.74 -2.40
C LEU A 370 19.84 -13.19 -2.00
N SER A 371 20.82 -14.05 -2.27
CA SER A 371 20.75 -15.48 -1.98
C SER A 371 21.93 -15.90 -1.11
N CYS A 372 21.64 -16.43 0.07
CA CYS A 372 22.62 -17.00 1.00
C CYS A 372 21.92 -18.02 1.89
N PHE A 373 22.59 -19.11 2.24
CA PHE A 373 22.02 -20.17 3.09
C PHE A 373 21.91 -19.76 4.54
N ASP A 374 22.93 -19.05 5.04
CA ASP A 374 22.92 -18.46 6.37
C ASP A 374 21.97 -17.24 6.37
N PRO A 375 20.83 -17.33 7.08
CA PRO A 375 19.83 -16.27 7.05
C PRO A 375 20.32 -14.98 7.72
N VAL A 376 21.17 -15.09 8.74
CA VAL A 376 21.76 -13.93 9.42
C VAL A 376 22.72 -13.25 8.46
N ARG A 377 23.57 -14.02 7.78
CA ARG A 377 24.48 -13.48 6.75
C ARG A 377 23.73 -12.86 5.57
N ARG A 378 22.61 -13.45 5.15
CA ARG A 378 21.73 -12.88 4.12
C ARG A 378 21.23 -11.50 4.53
N GLU A 379 20.84 -11.35 5.79
CA GLU A 379 20.38 -10.08 6.33
C GLU A 379 21.50 -9.06 6.45
N VAL A 380 22.69 -9.46 6.94
CA VAL A 380 23.88 -8.61 6.93
C VAL A 380 24.18 -8.14 5.52
N GLY A 381 24.12 -9.02 4.52
CA GLY A 381 24.27 -8.65 3.11
C GLY A 381 23.21 -7.67 2.63
N ARG A 382 21.94 -7.85 3.03
CA ARG A 382 20.84 -6.94 2.70
C ARG A 382 21.08 -5.53 3.24
N ILE A 383 21.46 -5.41 4.52
CA ILE A 383 21.76 -4.13 5.16
C ILE A 383 23.02 -3.52 4.56
N THR A 384 24.07 -4.31 4.33
CA THR A 384 25.30 -3.87 3.66
C THR A 384 24.98 -3.26 2.30
N LEU A 385 24.16 -3.93 1.48
CA LEU A 385 23.79 -3.43 0.16
C LEU A 385 22.93 -2.15 0.28
N GLN A 386 22.01 -2.09 1.24
CA GLN A 386 21.21 -0.88 1.49
C GLN A 386 22.10 0.32 1.87
N MET A 387 23.04 0.15 2.80
CA MET A 387 23.98 1.20 3.20
C MET A 387 24.82 1.72 2.02
N LEU A 388 25.24 0.82 1.13
CA LEU A 388 26.01 1.16 -0.07
C LEU A 388 25.18 1.89 -1.12
N ILE A 389 23.89 1.56 -1.24
CA ILE A 389 22.94 2.27 -2.10
C ILE A 389 22.70 3.68 -1.58
N ASP A 390 22.49 3.82 -0.28
CA ASP A 390 22.23 5.09 0.39
C ASP A 390 23.45 6.03 0.33
N ASP A 391 24.67 5.49 0.48
CA ASP A 391 25.94 6.24 0.30
C ASP A 391 26.23 6.54 -1.18
N GLY A 392 25.62 5.79 -2.11
CA GLY A 392 25.76 5.95 -3.55
C GLY A 392 27.14 5.56 -4.12
N ARG A 393 28.09 5.12 -3.28
CA ARG A 393 29.45 4.71 -3.67
C ARG A 393 29.67 3.24 -3.38
N ILE A 394 29.82 2.47 -4.45
CA ILE A 394 30.01 1.02 -4.38
C ILE A 394 31.41 0.69 -4.91
N HIS A 395 32.35 0.41 -4.00
CA HIS A 395 33.70 -0.03 -4.33
C HIS A 395 34.26 -0.94 -3.20
N PRO A 396 35.26 -1.80 -3.47
CA PRO A 396 35.69 -2.85 -2.53
C PRO A 396 35.91 -2.38 -1.08
N HIS A 397 36.66 -1.30 -0.85
CA HIS A 397 36.87 -0.79 0.51
C HIS A 397 35.59 -0.32 1.23
N ARG A 398 34.64 0.31 0.54
CA ARG A 398 33.37 0.68 1.19
C ARG A 398 32.52 -0.54 1.50
N ILE A 399 32.59 -1.57 0.66
CA ILE A 399 31.87 -2.82 0.91
C ILE A 399 32.35 -3.46 2.20
N GLU A 400 33.66 -3.48 2.45
CA GLU A 400 34.25 -3.97 3.72
C GLU A 400 33.75 -3.15 4.92
N GLU A 401 33.89 -1.82 4.87
CA GLU A 401 33.45 -0.93 5.96
C GLU A 401 31.93 -0.96 6.21
N ALA A 402 31.13 -1.15 5.15
CA ALA A 402 29.68 -1.29 5.27
C ALA A 402 29.31 -2.66 5.84
N PHE A 403 30.04 -3.71 5.48
CA PHE A 403 29.81 -5.07 5.98
C PHE A 403 30.10 -5.18 7.47
N GLU A 404 31.19 -4.60 7.96
CA GLU A 404 31.50 -4.56 9.40
C GLU A 404 30.38 -3.85 10.19
N ARG A 405 29.96 -2.67 9.73
CA ARG A 405 28.87 -1.91 10.38
C ARG A 405 27.53 -2.64 10.33
N ALA A 406 27.20 -3.27 9.19
CA ALA A 406 25.99 -4.06 9.05
C ALA A 406 26.00 -5.28 9.97
N GLY A 407 27.16 -5.90 10.19
CA GLY A 407 27.34 -6.98 11.16
C GLY A 407 26.97 -6.54 12.58
N ASP A 408 27.54 -5.43 13.05
CA ASP A 408 27.24 -4.86 14.37
C ASP A 408 25.75 -4.50 14.53
N GLU A 409 25.14 -3.96 13.48
CA GLU A 409 23.72 -3.59 13.46
C GLU A 409 22.81 -4.82 13.55
N VAL A 410 23.09 -5.87 12.77
CA VAL A 410 22.34 -7.14 12.81
C VAL A 410 22.49 -7.81 14.17
N ASP A 411 23.68 -7.85 14.74
CA ASP A 411 23.90 -8.42 16.07
C ASP A 411 23.10 -7.67 17.15
N ALA A 412 23.02 -6.34 17.07
CA ALA A 412 22.17 -5.54 17.95
C ALA A 412 20.67 -5.79 17.72
N LEU A 413 20.24 -6.04 16.48
CA LEU A 413 18.86 -6.42 16.17
C LEU A 413 18.51 -7.83 16.65
N CYS A 414 19.43 -8.78 16.55
CA CYS A 414 19.29 -10.14 17.08
C CYS A 414 19.14 -10.12 18.60
N ARG A 415 20.03 -9.41 19.31
CA ARG A 415 19.96 -9.28 20.78
C ARG A 415 18.62 -8.70 21.23
N ARG A 416 18.19 -7.59 20.64
CA ARG A 416 16.88 -6.98 20.95
C ARG A 416 15.71 -7.92 20.70
N ALA A 417 15.73 -8.65 19.59
CA ALA A 417 14.65 -9.60 19.30
C ALA A 417 14.61 -10.78 20.28
N ALA A 418 15.76 -11.23 20.79
CA ALA A 418 15.81 -12.22 21.85
C ALA A 418 15.23 -11.66 23.16
N GLU A 419 15.61 -10.43 23.53
CA GLU A 419 15.08 -9.74 24.72
C GLU A 419 13.56 -9.54 24.64
N ASP A 420 13.05 -9.11 23.48
CA ASP A 420 11.61 -8.96 23.24
C ASP A 420 10.89 -10.32 23.37
N ALA A 421 11.40 -11.37 22.73
CA ALA A 421 10.82 -12.72 22.81
C ALA A 421 10.85 -13.30 24.23
N MET A 422 11.93 -13.05 24.97
CA MET A 422 12.05 -13.41 26.38
C MET A 422 11.01 -12.70 27.25
N LEU A 423 10.81 -11.40 27.03
CA LEU A 423 9.80 -10.61 27.73
C LEU A 423 8.39 -11.13 27.42
N ASP A 424 8.08 -11.41 26.16
CA ASP A 424 6.78 -11.93 25.72
C ASP A 424 6.45 -13.26 26.40
N VAL A 425 7.43 -14.17 26.46
CA VAL A 425 7.27 -15.48 27.09
C VAL A 425 7.32 -15.41 28.62
N GLY A 426 7.85 -14.33 29.19
CA GLY A 426 8.01 -14.13 30.63
C GLY A 426 9.21 -14.87 31.21
N ILE A 427 10.33 -14.91 30.48
CA ILE A 427 11.63 -15.44 30.91
C ILE A 427 12.59 -14.26 31.08
N SER A 428 13.23 -14.11 32.24
CA SER A 428 14.10 -12.95 32.51
C SER A 428 15.58 -13.27 32.62
N ASP A 429 15.96 -14.55 32.74
CA ASP A 429 17.27 -14.98 33.24
C ASP A 429 17.92 -16.06 32.36
N LEU A 430 18.09 -15.78 31.07
CA LEU A 430 18.89 -16.64 30.18
C LEU A 430 20.36 -16.23 30.18
N HIS A 431 21.24 -17.22 30.03
CA HIS A 431 22.67 -16.97 29.85
C HIS A 431 22.92 -16.12 28.59
N PRO A 432 23.84 -15.12 28.60
CA PRO A 432 24.07 -14.22 27.47
C PRO A 432 24.33 -14.92 26.12
N GLU A 433 25.04 -16.04 26.14
CA GLU A 433 25.25 -16.86 24.93
C GLU A 433 23.96 -17.49 24.39
N LEU A 434 23.05 -17.94 25.26
CA LEU A 434 21.73 -18.43 24.83
C LEU A 434 20.90 -17.30 24.23
N VAL A 435 20.95 -16.10 24.83
CA VAL A 435 20.26 -14.91 24.29
C VAL A 435 20.75 -14.59 22.88
N ASN A 436 22.08 -14.63 22.65
CA ASN A 436 22.64 -14.42 21.31
C ASN A 436 22.14 -15.48 20.30
N LEU A 437 22.08 -16.76 20.69
CA LEU A 437 21.62 -17.85 19.83
C LEU A 437 20.13 -17.74 19.51
N VAL A 438 19.29 -17.45 20.52
CA VAL A 438 17.85 -17.20 20.35
C VAL A 438 17.62 -16.05 19.37
N GLY A 439 18.38 -14.96 19.50
CA GLY A 439 18.27 -13.79 18.63
C GLY A 439 18.52 -14.09 17.16
N ARG A 440 19.48 -14.98 16.86
CA ARG A 440 19.78 -15.41 15.48
C ARG A 440 18.62 -16.14 14.81
N LEU A 441 17.77 -16.81 15.59
CA LEU A 441 16.60 -17.54 15.08
C LEU A 441 15.52 -16.62 14.52
N LYS A 442 15.59 -15.30 14.81
CA LYS A 442 14.75 -14.27 14.18
C LYS A 442 14.85 -14.29 12.66
N TYR A 443 16.00 -14.63 12.10
CA TYR A 443 16.18 -14.66 10.64
C TYR A 443 16.01 -16.07 10.07
N ARG A 444 15.98 -17.10 10.93
CA ARG A 444 15.88 -18.49 10.50
C ARG A 444 14.43 -18.88 10.25
N THR A 445 14.22 -19.59 9.15
CA THR A 445 12.92 -20.17 8.81
C THR A 445 13.00 -21.70 8.76
N SER A 446 12.01 -22.37 9.33
CA SER A 446 11.84 -23.83 9.27
C SER A 446 10.39 -24.10 8.85
N TYR A 447 10.17 -24.99 7.88
CA TYR A 447 8.83 -25.24 7.31
C TYR A 447 8.06 -23.95 6.93
N GLY A 448 8.76 -22.95 6.35
CA GLY A 448 8.14 -21.68 5.94
C GLY A 448 7.70 -20.75 7.08
N GLN A 449 7.93 -21.12 8.34
CA GLN A 449 7.67 -20.31 9.53
C GLN A 449 8.97 -19.75 10.11
N ASN A 450 8.88 -18.58 10.73
CA ASN A 450 9.98 -18.00 11.49
C ASN A 450 10.25 -18.83 12.76
N VAL A 451 11.50 -19.26 12.99
CA VAL A 451 11.82 -20.16 14.11
C VAL A 451 11.66 -19.48 15.47
N LEU A 452 12.12 -18.23 15.62
CA LEU A 452 11.94 -17.49 16.88
C LEU A 452 10.46 -17.27 17.19
N GLY A 453 9.67 -16.86 16.18
CA GLY A 453 8.22 -16.71 16.34
C GLY A 453 7.53 -18.03 16.71
N HIS A 454 7.94 -19.13 16.08
CA HIS A 454 7.48 -20.48 16.41
C HIS A 454 7.80 -20.86 17.85
N MET A 455 9.03 -20.61 18.33
CA MET A 455 9.43 -20.87 19.71
C MET A 455 8.61 -20.07 20.74
N VAL A 456 8.32 -18.80 20.46
CA VAL A 456 7.45 -17.96 21.30
C VAL A 456 6.03 -18.52 21.34
N GLU A 457 5.45 -18.86 20.19
CA GLU A 457 4.11 -19.45 20.09
C GLU A 457 4.02 -20.80 20.82
N THR A 458 4.96 -21.70 20.55
CA THR A 458 5.06 -23.01 21.19
C THR A 458 5.14 -22.84 22.70
N SER A 459 5.90 -21.86 23.21
CA SER A 459 5.94 -21.54 24.62
C SER A 459 4.61 -21.04 25.19
N HIS A 460 3.85 -20.21 24.46
CA HIS A 460 2.54 -19.75 24.92
C HIS A 460 1.53 -20.87 25.00
N ILE A 461 1.47 -21.74 23.97
CA ILE A 461 0.60 -22.91 23.95
C ILE A 461 0.93 -23.83 25.13
N ALA A 462 2.22 -24.11 25.33
CA ALA A 462 2.69 -24.96 26.43
C ALA A 462 2.33 -24.37 27.80
N ARG A 463 2.52 -23.06 28.00
CA ARG A 463 2.15 -22.36 29.25
C ARG A 463 0.66 -22.48 29.57
N ILE A 464 -0.21 -22.35 28.58
CA ILE A 464 -1.66 -22.49 28.77
C ILE A 464 -2.01 -23.94 29.13
N MET A 465 -1.44 -24.92 28.42
CA MET A 465 -1.65 -26.34 28.73
C MET A 465 -1.20 -26.69 30.15
N ALA A 466 -0.02 -26.24 30.59
CA ALA A 466 0.45 -26.45 31.96
C ALA A 466 -0.53 -25.85 32.99
N SER A 467 -0.98 -24.62 32.76
CA SER A 467 -1.88 -23.91 33.69
C SER A 467 -3.21 -24.65 33.86
N GLU A 468 -3.80 -25.16 32.78
CA GLU A 468 -5.06 -25.93 32.84
C GLU A 468 -4.88 -27.32 33.46
N MET A 469 -3.68 -27.89 33.39
CA MET A 469 -3.35 -29.21 33.95
C MET A 469 -2.79 -29.16 35.38
N GLY A 470 -2.55 -27.96 35.92
CA GLY A 470 -1.95 -27.78 37.24
C GLY A 470 -0.46 -28.16 37.33
N ILE A 471 0.24 -28.13 36.20
CA ILE A 471 1.69 -28.35 36.09
C ILE A 471 2.39 -26.99 36.16
N ASP A 472 3.64 -26.96 36.63
CA ASP A 472 4.43 -25.73 36.67
C ASP A 472 4.59 -25.12 35.26
N PRO A 473 3.98 -23.94 35.00
CA PRO A 473 4.06 -23.32 33.68
C PRO A 473 5.45 -22.79 33.33
N GLU A 474 6.33 -22.55 34.32
CA GLU A 474 7.62 -21.90 34.09
C GLU A 474 8.62 -22.84 33.41
N ILE A 475 8.78 -24.05 33.94
CA ILE A 475 9.68 -25.08 33.37
C ILE A 475 9.22 -25.46 31.96
N LEU A 476 7.91 -25.69 31.78
CA LEU A 476 7.37 -26.10 30.50
C LEU A 476 7.48 -24.98 29.45
N ALA A 477 7.15 -23.74 29.81
CA ALA A 477 7.33 -22.59 28.91
C ALA A 477 8.81 -22.43 28.52
N ARG A 478 9.73 -22.56 29.47
CA ARG A 478 11.17 -22.44 29.20
C ARG A 478 11.69 -23.57 28.29
N GLY A 479 11.30 -24.81 28.53
CA GLY A 479 11.61 -25.96 27.66
C GLY A 479 11.02 -25.79 26.25
N ALA A 480 9.76 -25.37 26.17
CA ALA A 480 9.08 -25.08 24.90
C ALA A 480 9.67 -23.89 24.15
N PHE A 481 10.12 -22.85 24.85
CA PHE A 481 10.79 -21.71 24.24
C PHE A 481 12.16 -22.10 23.68
N LEU A 482 12.89 -23.01 24.31
CA LEU A 482 14.25 -23.38 23.90
C LEU A 482 14.32 -24.63 23.03
N HIS A 483 13.21 -25.32 22.75
CA HIS A 483 13.21 -26.65 22.08
C HIS A 483 13.98 -26.66 20.76
N ASP A 484 13.90 -25.56 20.00
CA ASP A 484 14.50 -25.43 18.67
C ASP A 484 15.84 -24.66 18.65
N ILE A 485 16.42 -24.36 19.82
CA ILE A 485 17.63 -23.51 19.91
C ILE A 485 18.84 -24.09 19.15
N GLY A 486 18.90 -25.42 19.02
CA GLY A 486 19.95 -26.08 18.23
C GLY A 486 19.94 -25.69 16.74
N LYS A 487 18.82 -25.20 16.21
CA LYS A 487 18.73 -24.64 14.85
C LYS A 487 19.63 -23.41 14.68
N ALA A 488 20.14 -22.79 15.74
CA ALA A 488 21.11 -21.70 15.60
C ALA A 488 22.51 -22.19 15.18
N LEU A 489 22.85 -23.48 15.37
CA LEU A 489 24.20 -24.03 15.21
C LEU A 489 24.33 -25.21 14.22
N THR A 490 23.30 -25.52 13.43
CA THR A 490 23.27 -26.75 12.59
C THR A 490 24.37 -26.86 11.53
N HIS A 491 25.04 -25.77 11.17
CA HIS A 491 26.16 -25.81 10.21
C HIS A 491 27.53 -26.04 10.88
N GLU A 492 27.61 -25.90 12.21
CA GLU A 492 28.86 -25.94 12.96
C GLU A 492 28.97 -27.15 13.90
N ALA A 493 27.83 -27.74 14.28
CA ALA A 493 27.75 -28.85 15.23
C ALA A 493 27.30 -30.17 14.59
N GLN A 494 27.91 -31.29 15.00
CA GLN A 494 27.50 -32.64 14.60
C GLN A 494 26.36 -33.13 15.51
N GLY A 495 25.25 -33.57 14.93
CA GLY A 495 24.08 -34.11 15.67
C GLY A 495 22.76 -33.49 15.20
N SER A 496 21.63 -34.02 15.69
CA SER A 496 20.33 -33.39 15.45
C SER A 496 20.18 -32.12 16.29
N HIS A 497 19.34 -31.17 15.85
CA HIS A 497 19.18 -29.90 16.57
C HIS A 497 18.59 -30.08 17.98
N ALA A 498 17.85 -31.15 18.22
CA ALA A 498 17.34 -31.51 19.54
C ALA A 498 18.48 -31.87 20.51
N ILE A 499 19.39 -32.76 20.11
CA ILE A 499 20.55 -33.16 20.93
C ILE A 499 21.50 -31.98 21.15
N VAL A 500 21.84 -31.27 20.06
CA VAL A 500 22.73 -30.09 20.12
C VAL A 500 22.11 -29.00 21.00
N GLY A 501 20.80 -28.76 20.89
CA GLY A 501 20.07 -27.81 21.71
C GLY A 501 20.12 -28.15 23.21
N ALA A 502 19.91 -29.43 23.55
CA ALA A 502 19.94 -29.89 24.93
C ALA A 502 21.35 -29.81 25.54
N GLU A 503 22.39 -30.15 24.78
CA GLU A 503 23.78 -29.99 25.22
C GLU A 503 24.13 -28.51 25.48
N LEU A 504 23.67 -27.59 24.61
CA LEU A 504 23.85 -26.14 24.81
C LEU A 504 23.14 -25.66 26.08
N ALA A 505 21.88 -26.07 26.27
CA ALA A 505 21.11 -25.72 27.44
C ALA A 505 21.83 -26.16 28.73
N ARG A 506 22.27 -27.43 28.80
CA ARG A 506 23.05 -27.96 29.93
C ARG A 506 24.36 -27.20 30.14
N LYS A 507 25.11 -26.94 29.06
CA LYS A 507 26.39 -26.22 29.11
C LYS A 507 26.26 -24.82 29.70
N TYR A 508 25.16 -24.12 29.41
CA TYR A 508 24.92 -22.75 29.86
C TYR A 508 24.04 -22.65 31.12
N GLY A 509 23.83 -23.78 31.82
CA GLY A 509 23.27 -23.78 33.17
C GLY A 509 21.76 -24.00 33.28
N GLU A 510 21.09 -24.43 32.19
CA GLU A 510 19.68 -24.81 32.26
C GLU A 510 19.49 -26.12 33.03
N SER A 511 18.31 -26.28 33.63
CA SER A 511 17.97 -27.48 34.39
C SER A 511 17.79 -28.70 33.49
N GLU A 512 17.98 -29.90 34.05
CA GLU A 512 17.79 -31.15 33.30
C GLU A 512 16.34 -31.32 32.81
N ALA A 513 15.36 -30.78 33.53
CA ALA A 513 13.96 -30.80 33.09
C ALA A 513 13.76 -30.00 31.78
N VAL A 514 14.41 -28.84 31.66
CA VAL A 514 14.40 -28.01 30.45
C VAL A 514 15.19 -28.70 29.33
N ALA A 515 16.39 -29.21 29.61
CA ALA A 515 17.20 -29.92 28.63
C ALA A 515 16.50 -31.16 28.07
N HIS A 516 15.80 -31.92 28.92
CA HIS A 516 15.03 -33.09 28.52
C HIS A 516 13.86 -32.74 27.60
N CYS A 517 13.13 -31.63 27.84
CA CYS A 517 12.14 -31.12 26.89
C CYS A 517 12.76 -30.84 25.51
N ILE A 518 13.99 -30.33 25.47
CA ILE A 518 14.70 -30.00 24.24
C ILE A 518 15.19 -31.25 23.50
N GLU A 519 15.74 -32.27 24.16
CA GLU A 519 16.19 -33.47 23.43
C GLU A 519 15.04 -34.41 23.05
N ALA A 520 13.95 -34.43 23.82
CA ALA A 520 12.83 -35.32 23.58
C ALA A 520 11.82 -34.78 22.55
N HIS A 521 11.84 -33.51 22.14
CA HIS A 521 10.77 -32.94 21.30
C HIS A 521 10.60 -33.58 19.90
N HIS A 522 11.63 -34.29 19.40
CA HIS A 522 11.56 -35.09 18.17
C HIS A 522 11.80 -36.59 18.42
N ASP A 523 11.56 -37.06 19.65
CA ASP A 523 11.74 -38.46 20.06
C ASP A 523 13.17 -39.01 19.89
N GLU A 524 14.19 -38.14 19.84
CA GLU A 524 15.61 -38.56 19.87
C GLU A 524 15.95 -39.29 21.18
N VAL A 525 15.27 -38.88 22.25
CA VAL A 525 15.21 -39.56 23.53
C VAL A 525 13.73 -39.78 23.89
N PRO A 526 13.34 -40.95 24.42
CA PRO A 526 11.95 -41.18 24.84
C PRO A 526 11.51 -40.15 25.89
N PRO A 527 10.33 -39.51 25.72
CA PRO A 527 9.85 -38.53 26.68
C PRO A 527 9.53 -39.22 28.02
N SER A 528 10.37 -38.97 29.03
CA SER A 528 10.24 -39.50 30.39
C SER A 528 9.41 -38.63 31.35
N THR A 529 9.06 -37.41 30.95
CA THR A 529 8.34 -36.41 31.77
C THR A 529 7.10 -35.89 31.06
N VAL A 530 6.12 -35.41 31.83
CA VAL A 530 4.89 -34.83 31.25
C VAL A 530 5.22 -33.56 30.48
N GLU A 531 6.20 -32.78 30.95
CA GLU A 531 6.68 -31.57 30.31
C GLU A 531 7.21 -31.85 28.91
N ALA A 532 8.00 -32.91 28.71
CA ALA A 532 8.49 -33.29 27.39
C ALA A 532 7.36 -33.64 26.42
N VAL A 533 6.36 -34.39 26.88
CA VAL A 533 5.17 -34.73 26.08
C VAL A 533 4.38 -33.47 25.72
N LEU A 534 4.23 -32.53 26.65
CA LEU A 534 3.52 -31.28 26.40
C LEU A 534 4.30 -30.33 25.49
N THR A 535 5.64 -30.33 25.54
CA THR A 535 6.49 -29.61 24.58
C THR A 535 6.29 -30.16 23.17
N GLN A 536 6.29 -31.48 22.98
CA GLN A 536 5.98 -32.11 21.67
C GLN A 536 4.59 -31.73 21.16
N ALA A 537 3.59 -31.76 22.04
CA ALA A 537 2.22 -31.38 21.69
C ALA A 537 2.12 -29.92 21.28
N ALA A 538 2.80 -29.01 21.99
CA ALA A 538 2.83 -27.59 21.68
C ALA A 538 3.52 -27.31 20.32
N ASP A 539 4.67 -27.93 20.07
CA ASP A 539 5.40 -27.85 18.79
C ASP A 539 4.50 -28.31 17.63
N SER A 540 3.89 -29.48 17.78
CA SER A 540 2.94 -30.02 16.79
C SER A 540 1.76 -29.08 16.52
N CYS A 541 1.25 -28.38 17.54
CA CYS A 541 0.15 -27.42 17.40
C CYS A 541 0.58 -26.16 16.63
N SER A 542 1.81 -25.69 16.80
CA SER A 542 2.35 -24.55 16.04
C SER A 542 2.69 -24.93 14.59
N GLY A 543 3.34 -26.09 14.38
CA GLY A 543 3.77 -26.56 13.06
C GLY A 543 2.68 -27.23 12.19
N GLY A 544 1.52 -27.57 12.77
CA GLY A 544 0.43 -28.29 12.09
C GLY A 544 -0.60 -27.45 11.33
N ARG A 545 -0.49 -26.11 11.33
CA ARG A 545 -1.51 -25.21 10.76
C ARG A 545 -1.53 -25.24 9.20
N PRO A 546 -2.72 -25.31 8.55
CA PRO A 546 -2.82 -25.32 7.09
C PRO A 546 -2.17 -24.08 6.47
N GLY A 547 -1.22 -24.28 5.56
CA GLY A 547 -0.40 -23.22 4.95
C GLY A 547 1.09 -23.28 5.30
N ALA A 548 1.48 -24.03 6.34
CA ALA A 548 2.88 -24.20 6.79
C ALA A 548 3.68 -25.24 5.98
N ARG A 549 3.04 -26.09 5.18
CA ARG A 549 3.74 -27.19 4.48
C ARG A 549 3.66 -27.02 2.96
N ARG A 550 4.73 -26.47 2.38
CA ARG A 550 5.06 -26.63 0.95
C ARG A 550 6.27 -27.55 0.84
N GLU A 551 6.00 -28.81 0.53
CA GLU A 551 6.93 -29.95 0.54
C GLU A 551 7.89 -30.00 -0.68
N SER A 552 8.34 -28.86 -1.24
CA SER A 552 9.21 -28.87 -2.44
C SER A 552 10.56 -28.17 -2.27
N LEU A 553 10.75 -27.35 -1.23
CA LEU A 553 12.02 -26.64 -1.02
C LEU A 553 12.99 -27.40 -0.09
N GLU A 554 12.48 -28.23 0.80
CA GLU A 554 13.28 -28.88 1.85
C GLU A 554 14.13 -30.04 1.34
N SER A 555 13.57 -30.90 0.48
CA SER A 555 14.33 -31.96 -0.21
C SER A 555 15.43 -31.42 -1.13
N TYR A 556 15.30 -30.14 -1.50
CA TYR A 556 16.29 -29.40 -2.24
C TYR A 556 17.38 -28.81 -1.32
N VAL A 557 17.02 -28.28 -0.15
CA VAL A 557 17.96 -27.82 0.88
C VAL A 557 18.79 -28.97 1.45
N GLN A 558 18.17 -30.09 1.87
CA GLN A 558 18.88 -31.27 2.37
C GLN A 558 19.89 -31.83 1.36
N ARG A 559 19.60 -31.69 0.07
CA ARG A 559 20.50 -32.11 -1.01
C ARG A 559 21.73 -31.21 -1.10
N LEU A 560 21.55 -29.91 -0.96
CA LEU A 560 22.65 -28.93 -0.98
C LEU A 560 23.55 -29.06 0.25
N GLU A 561 22.95 -29.22 1.43
CA GLU A 561 23.69 -29.47 2.67
C GLU A 561 24.58 -30.70 2.56
N ARG A 562 24.07 -31.77 1.93
CA ARG A 562 24.83 -33.00 1.70
C ARG A 562 26.01 -32.79 0.74
N ILE A 563 25.85 -31.97 -0.31
CA ILE A 563 26.94 -31.60 -1.22
C ILE A 563 28.03 -30.82 -0.48
N GLU A 564 27.66 -29.87 0.38
CA GLU A 564 28.61 -29.07 1.14
C GLU A 564 29.34 -29.90 2.20
N ALA A 565 28.64 -30.83 2.86
CA ALA A 565 29.23 -31.74 3.84
C ALA A 565 30.31 -32.64 3.22
N ILE A 566 30.08 -33.16 2.01
CA ILE A 566 31.05 -33.98 1.26
C ILE A 566 32.37 -33.22 1.08
N ALA A 567 32.31 -31.97 0.65
CA ALA A 567 33.50 -31.16 0.44
C ALA A 567 34.13 -30.66 1.75
N SER A 568 33.32 -30.29 2.75
CA SER A 568 33.80 -29.78 4.04
C SER A 568 34.52 -30.86 4.85
N SER A 569 34.19 -32.14 4.63
CA SER A 569 34.86 -33.28 5.27
C SER A 569 36.31 -33.49 4.81
N LYS A 570 36.74 -32.83 3.72
CA LYS A 570 38.07 -33.01 3.14
C LYS A 570 39.13 -32.21 3.89
N LYS A 571 40.30 -32.80 4.06
CA LYS A 571 41.43 -32.17 4.78
C LYS A 571 41.91 -30.93 4.04
N GLY A 572 42.08 -29.82 4.77
CA GLY A 572 42.60 -28.56 4.22
C GLY A 572 41.54 -27.61 3.66
N VAL A 573 40.26 -28.01 3.67
CA VAL A 573 39.12 -27.15 3.33
C VAL A 573 38.81 -26.21 4.50
N GLU A 574 38.68 -24.92 4.20
CA GLU A 574 38.30 -23.89 5.17
C GLU A 574 36.81 -23.57 5.08
N LYS A 575 36.29 -23.38 3.85
CA LYS A 575 34.90 -23.02 3.59
C LYS A 575 34.42 -23.66 2.29
N VAL A 576 33.15 -24.01 2.21
CA VAL A 576 32.51 -24.55 1.02
C VAL A 576 31.26 -23.73 0.71
N PHE A 577 31.02 -23.48 -0.58
CA PHE A 577 29.84 -22.75 -1.05
C PHE A 577 29.21 -23.50 -2.22
N ALA A 578 28.02 -24.05 -2.03
CA ALA A 578 27.19 -24.53 -3.13
C ALA A 578 26.49 -23.33 -3.81
N MET A 579 26.83 -23.07 -5.07
CA MET A 579 26.31 -21.98 -5.89
C MET A 579 25.42 -22.51 -7.02
N GLN A 580 24.70 -21.59 -7.68
CA GLN A 580 23.89 -21.90 -8.87
C GLN A 580 22.99 -23.11 -8.68
N ALA A 581 22.23 -23.07 -7.59
CA ALA A 581 21.32 -24.14 -7.25
C ALA A 581 21.97 -25.53 -7.04
N GLY A 582 23.24 -25.58 -6.62
CA GLY A 582 24.01 -26.81 -6.45
C GLY A 582 24.68 -27.31 -7.72
N ARG A 583 24.66 -26.51 -8.80
CA ARG A 583 25.36 -26.81 -10.06
C ARG A 583 26.81 -26.31 -10.07
N GLU A 584 27.18 -25.50 -9.09
CA GLU A 584 28.55 -25.04 -8.90
C GLU A 584 28.90 -25.20 -7.43
N LEU A 585 30.11 -25.67 -7.13
CA LEU A 585 30.61 -25.84 -5.78
C LEU A 585 31.96 -25.16 -5.67
N ARG A 586 32.10 -24.17 -4.80
CA ARG A 586 33.37 -23.48 -4.54
C ARG A 586 33.93 -23.94 -3.21
N VAL A 587 35.15 -24.45 -3.24
CA VAL A 587 35.84 -24.99 -2.06
C VAL A 587 37.04 -24.10 -1.79
N MET A 588 36.98 -23.31 -0.71
CA MET A 588 38.10 -22.50 -0.24
C MET A 588 39.02 -23.37 0.61
N VAL A 589 40.31 -23.37 0.28
CA VAL A 589 41.33 -24.16 0.98
C VAL A 589 42.35 -23.27 1.66
N LYS A 590 42.91 -23.77 2.77
CA LYS A 590 43.99 -23.10 3.49
C LYS A 590 45.28 -23.16 2.66
N PRO A 591 45.84 -22.03 2.21
CA PRO A 591 47.02 -22.01 1.34
C PRO A 591 48.27 -22.66 1.95
N GLU A 592 48.34 -22.77 3.28
CA GLU A 592 49.44 -23.38 4.04
C GLU A 592 49.35 -24.92 4.10
N VAL A 593 48.15 -25.47 3.83
CA VAL A 593 47.86 -26.90 3.99
C VAL A 593 47.63 -27.59 2.65
N VAL A 594 47.14 -26.87 1.64
CA VAL A 594 46.82 -27.40 0.30
C VAL A 594 47.63 -26.65 -0.74
N ASP A 595 48.47 -27.37 -1.49
CA ASP A 595 49.21 -26.79 -2.61
C ASP A 595 48.39 -26.76 -3.93
N ASP A 596 48.96 -26.19 -5.00
CA ASP A 596 48.24 -26.04 -6.29
C ASP A 596 47.90 -27.39 -6.94
N LEU A 597 48.70 -28.42 -6.70
CA LEU A 597 48.48 -29.76 -7.24
C LEU A 597 47.39 -30.48 -6.43
N GLU A 598 47.47 -30.40 -5.10
CA GLU A 598 46.48 -30.93 -4.18
C GLU A 598 45.11 -30.27 -4.38
N ALA A 599 45.06 -28.97 -4.72
CA ALA A 599 43.82 -28.29 -5.06
C ALA A 599 43.12 -28.91 -6.29
N HIS A 600 43.89 -29.32 -7.32
CA HIS A 600 43.33 -30.02 -8.49
C HIS A 600 42.84 -31.43 -8.14
N VAL A 601 43.59 -32.15 -7.29
CA VAL A 601 43.20 -33.48 -6.81
C VAL A 601 41.91 -33.40 -5.99
N LEU A 602 41.84 -32.45 -5.05
CA LEU A 602 40.68 -32.20 -4.20
C LEU A 602 39.43 -31.87 -5.03
N ALA A 603 39.55 -31.02 -6.05
CA ALA A 603 38.44 -30.70 -6.95
C ALA A 603 37.87 -31.96 -7.61
N ARG A 604 38.75 -32.88 -8.04
CA ARG A 604 38.39 -34.13 -8.72
C ARG A 604 37.78 -35.16 -7.76
N GLU A 605 38.32 -35.28 -6.56
CA GLU A 605 37.79 -36.17 -5.52
C GLU A 605 36.40 -35.75 -5.07
N VAL A 606 36.20 -34.46 -4.82
CA VAL A 606 34.90 -33.91 -4.42
C VAL A 606 33.88 -34.09 -5.54
N ALA A 607 34.24 -33.82 -6.80
CA ALA A 607 33.36 -34.03 -7.94
C ALA A 607 32.94 -35.50 -8.08
N LYS A 608 33.88 -36.43 -7.93
CA LYS A 608 33.61 -37.88 -8.03
C LYS A 608 32.72 -38.37 -6.89
N GLN A 609 32.95 -37.90 -5.67
CA GLN A 609 32.15 -38.32 -4.52
C GLN A 609 30.71 -37.78 -4.59
N ILE A 610 30.50 -36.58 -5.13
CA ILE A 610 29.16 -36.04 -5.42
C ILE A 610 28.46 -36.90 -6.49
N GLU A 611 29.17 -37.34 -7.53
CA GLU A 611 28.62 -38.23 -8.56
C GLU A 611 28.22 -39.60 -8.02
N GLU A 612 29.00 -40.16 -7.08
CA GLU A 612 28.75 -41.48 -6.47
C GLU A 612 27.63 -41.45 -5.42
N GLU A 613 27.52 -40.39 -4.60
CA GLU A 613 26.58 -40.33 -3.47
C GLU A 613 25.24 -39.66 -3.79
N LEU A 614 25.14 -38.88 -4.87
CA LEU A 614 23.98 -38.04 -5.15
C LEU A 614 23.53 -38.15 -6.62
N THR A 615 22.28 -38.54 -6.83
CA THR A 615 21.66 -38.55 -8.16
C THR A 615 21.32 -37.12 -8.59
N TYR A 616 22.09 -36.54 -9.52
CA TYR A 616 21.92 -35.15 -9.96
C TYR A 616 21.52 -35.02 -11.44
N PRO A 617 20.45 -34.28 -11.80
CA PRO A 617 20.13 -33.98 -13.20
C PRO A 617 21.03 -32.85 -13.73
N GLY A 618 22.16 -33.23 -14.33
CA GLY A 618 23.10 -32.35 -15.01
C GLY A 618 24.51 -32.38 -14.41
N GLN A 619 25.38 -31.46 -14.83
CA GLN A 619 26.78 -31.41 -14.38
C GLN A 619 26.92 -30.46 -13.19
N VAL A 620 27.71 -30.86 -12.19
CA VAL A 620 28.12 -30.03 -11.05
C VAL A 620 29.57 -29.59 -11.25
N ARG A 621 29.82 -28.29 -11.27
CA ARG A 621 31.15 -27.70 -11.46
C ARG A 621 31.83 -27.46 -10.12
N VAL A 622 32.83 -28.25 -9.77
CA VAL A 622 33.64 -28.05 -8.56
C VAL A 622 34.84 -27.16 -8.87
N THR A 623 34.99 -26.07 -8.12
CA THR A 623 36.09 -25.10 -8.23
C THR A 623 36.78 -24.98 -6.88
N VAL A 624 38.06 -25.32 -6.80
CA VAL A 624 38.87 -25.12 -5.59
C VAL A 624 39.58 -23.78 -5.71
N ILE A 625 39.44 -22.93 -4.68
CA ILE A 625 39.99 -21.58 -4.63
C ILE A 625 41.03 -21.53 -3.51
N ARG A 626 42.28 -21.24 -3.90
CA ARG A 626 43.39 -20.98 -2.98
C ARG A 626 43.74 -19.50 -3.11
N GLU A 627 43.56 -18.73 -2.04
CA GLU A 627 43.83 -17.29 -2.02
C GLU A 627 44.78 -16.95 -0.87
N SER A 628 45.90 -16.27 -1.17
CA SER A 628 46.83 -15.75 -0.17
C SER A 628 46.81 -14.23 -0.21
N ARG A 629 46.64 -13.59 0.95
CA ARG A 629 46.60 -12.13 1.09
C ARG A 629 47.72 -11.68 2.02
N ALA A 630 48.53 -10.73 1.56
CA ALA A 630 49.52 -10.03 2.37
C ALA A 630 49.20 -8.53 2.36
N THR A 631 49.02 -7.94 3.54
CA THR A 631 48.73 -6.51 3.71
C THR A 631 49.83 -5.86 4.52
N GLU A 632 50.37 -4.75 4.03
CA GLU A 632 51.40 -3.97 4.71
C GLU A 632 50.98 -2.49 4.72
N ILE A 633 51.10 -1.85 5.89
CA ILE A 633 50.72 -0.45 6.07
C ILE A 633 52.01 0.36 6.11
N ALA A 634 52.28 1.12 5.04
CA ALA A 634 53.35 2.12 5.06
C ALA A 634 52.94 3.29 5.95
N ARG A 635 53.84 3.72 6.84
CA ARG A 635 53.66 4.92 7.67
C ARG A 635 54.27 6.15 7.04
#